data_AF-A0A7D9E5G6-F1
#
_entry.id   AF-A0A7D9E5G6-F1
#
_cell.length_a   1.000
_cell.length_b   1.000
_cell.length_c   1.000
_cell.angle_alpha   90.00
_cell.angle_beta   90.00
_cell.angle_gamma   90.00
#
_symmetry.space_group_name_H-M   'P 1'
#
loop_
_entity.id
_entity.type
_entity.pdbx_description
1 polymer ?
#
loop_
_entity_poly.entity_id
_entity_poly.type
_entity_poly.pdbx_seq_one_letter_code
_entity_poly.pdbx_strand_id
1 'polypeptide(L)'
;MQLMANFALVLSLLCCGLTSVESAKQRVPALNSVDPGSCGEPTHGEEVLIKGRTDEEIIVICVQNKEGVYQWKPTDGSENTVGEFFNPGRNCSDILDKLEDAKDGYYWITLKHSKPIKVYCDMTTDGGGFMLVGRKTNSITWTVPSNGMTVKPDGKPHWSSSLGDAPILDFRIQMATRNSFKTTKAHWFYRLRSTRPLKQLMVNTAECDKRSAGIGDIAYVKDLLTGNIVTTLLRCSKFGFDHHSVQDGYGWRNMNSCLQKPCPRGFAYDAKDWKDDYGGFSFSTTGSISGMENNATAFVGCDNGICCGCYGPVGGTKDYCAGHCKAINGGTLRKNVFTWFWVRSSLPKRLWKKCMDYQVKKDDGKLISYKLVGHSVVPVEGRCGKDFTLLHDGIVVAPDSSAAQKVPEIDGLLEFRKDKQELRVRLNKTWNVLAPENKILQETKKTNKLNFDRLTKELVQNFNNETKIVIEEMNKKYKLNLDKINKLQQNLTDEKKFLENLIKKHYNRTAKKGMTTTLAPLTENHEITTTPVIPTTVLPQHRECVVYKWLNESNRNRKFSQRYAAYNCDKTLSTGWYRFGGGAGIKMATTCSRTYRCGTNAPGWMVGAHPTVAQGKVEREVCYHWSKHGCCEFSNDIEVLNCGKFYVYKLYPAPACYLRYCGSNN
;
A
#
# COMPACT_ATOMS: atom_id res chain seq x y z
N MET A 1 -24.97 -48.79 -69.29
CA MET A 1 -23.72 -49.20 -68.62
C MET A 1 -23.10 -48.07 -67.76
N GLN A 2 -23.86 -47.05 -67.34
CA GLN A 2 -23.33 -45.89 -66.60
C GLN A 2 -23.59 -45.92 -65.07
N LEU A 3 -24.57 -46.70 -64.58
CA LEU A 3 -24.94 -46.69 -63.15
C LEU A 3 -24.03 -47.55 -62.25
N MET A 4 -23.36 -48.58 -62.79
CA MET A 4 -22.46 -49.44 -61.99
C MET A 4 -21.13 -48.75 -61.63
N ALA A 5 -20.68 -47.78 -62.42
CA ALA A 5 -19.40 -47.09 -62.20
C ALA A 5 -19.44 -46.14 -60.99
N ASN A 6 -20.56 -45.43 -60.78
CA ASN A 6 -20.68 -44.46 -59.68
C ASN A 6 -20.87 -45.13 -58.31
N PHE A 7 -21.42 -46.35 -58.25
CA PHE A 7 -21.53 -47.07 -56.97
C PHE A 7 -20.18 -47.54 -56.43
N ALA A 8 -19.27 -47.98 -57.31
CA ALA A 8 -17.91 -48.38 -56.93
C ALA A 8 -17.06 -47.20 -56.41
N LEU A 9 -17.25 -45.99 -56.96
CA LEU A 9 -16.50 -44.80 -56.54
C LEU A 9 -16.98 -44.24 -55.19
N VAL A 10 -18.28 -44.35 -54.88
CA VAL A 10 -18.83 -43.93 -53.59
C VAL A 10 -18.46 -44.92 -52.48
N LEU A 11 -18.43 -46.23 -52.78
CA LEU A 11 -18.06 -47.25 -51.79
C LEU A 11 -16.55 -47.22 -51.45
N SER A 12 -15.67 -46.89 -52.40
CA SER A 12 -14.24 -46.73 -52.11
C SER A 12 -13.94 -45.49 -51.26
N LEU A 13 -14.66 -44.39 -51.47
CA LEU A 13 -14.56 -43.19 -50.63
C LEU A 13 -15.13 -43.40 -49.21
N LEU A 14 -16.15 -44.24 -49.05
CA LEU A 14 -16.69 -44.61 -47.73
C LEU A 14 -15.78 -45.59 -46.97
N CYS A 15 -15.13 -46.54 -47.64
CA CYS A 15 -14.20 -47.47 -46.98
C CYS A 15 -12.84 -46.85 -46.60
N CYS A 16 -12.35 -45.85 -47.35
CA CYS A 16 -11.12 -45.12 -46.98
C CYS A 16 -11.32 -44.11 -45.82
N GLY A 17 -12.56 -43.87 -45.37
CA GLY A 17 -12.86 -43.04 -44.19
C GLY A 17 -12.85 -43.78 -42.85
N LEU A 18 -12.67 -45.11 -42.85
CA LEU A 18 -12.82 -45.98 -41.68
C LEU A 18 -11.55 -46.78 -41.34
N THR A 19 -10.39 -46.12 -41.39
CA THR A 19 -9.18 -46.61 -40.71
C THR A 19 -8.73 -45.62 -39.65
N SER A 20 -8.68 -46.11 -38.40
CA SER A 20 -8.11 -45.43 -37.23
C SER A 20 -8.58 -43.98 -37.00
N VAL A 21 -9.76 -43.84 -36.37
CA VAL A 21 -9.78 -43.02 -35.15
C VAL A 21 -9.03 -43.81 -34.07
N GLU A 22 -7.71 -43.91 -34.22
CA GLU A 22 -6.89 -44.00 -33.04
C GLU A 22 -7.18 -42.71 -32.28
N SER A 23 -7.81 -42.84 -31.12
CA SER A 23 -7.80 -41.76 -30.14
C SER A 23 -6.35 -41.49 -29.85
N ALA A 24 -5.79 -40.47 -30.51
CA ALA A 24 -4.53 -39.88 -30.15
C ALA A 24 -4.68 -39.39 -28.71
N LYS A 25 -4.35 -40.27 -27.76
CA LYS A 25 -4.01 -39.91 -26.38
C LYS A 25 -2.73 -39.09 -26.50
N GLN A 26 -2.91 -37.84 -26.92
CA GLN A 26 -1.90 -36.82 -26.97
C GLN A 26 -1.38 -36.74 -25.54
N ARG A 27 -0.20 -37.33 -25.31
CA ARG A 27 0.35 -37.45 -23.97
C ARG A 27 0.61 -36.04 -23.49
N VAL A 28 -0.14 -35.59 -22.49
CA VAL A 28 0.05 -34.31 -21.83
C VAL A 28 1.54 -34.20 -21.49
N PRO A 29 2.27 -33.21 -22.04
CA PRO A 29 3.71 -33.09 -21.82
C PRO A 29 3.99 -32.91 -20.32
N ALA A 30 4.71 -33.87 -19.75
CA ALA A 30 5.18 -33.83 -18.38
C ALA A 30 6.50 -33.06 -18.30
N LEU A 31 6.44 -31.80 -17.86
CA LEU A 31 7.64 -30.96 -17.74
C LEU A 31 8.50 -31.33 -16.51
N ASN A 32 7.96 -32.08 -15.55
CA ASN A 32 8.56 -32.29 -14.22
C ASN A 32 8.95 -30.97 -13.51
N SER A 33 8.37 -29.85 -13.93
CA SER A 33 8.61 -28.50 -13.42
C SER A 33 7.44 -28.03 -12.55
N VAL A 34 7.65 -26.91 -11.84
CA VAL A 34 6.56 -26.11 -11.23
C VAL A 34 6.11 -24.97 -12.16
N ASP A 35 6.80 -24.80 -13.29
CA ASP A 35 6.66 -23.69 -14.22
C ASP A 35 6.10 -24.23 -15.54
N PRO A 36 4.82 -23.98 -15.86
CA PRO A 36 4.22 -24.37 -17.14
C PRO A 36 4.68 -23.48 -18.31
N GLY A 37 5.48 -22.44 -18.07
CA GLY A 37 5.94 -21.51 -19.09
C GLY A 37 4.91 -20.41 -19.41
N SER A 38 5.06 -19.78 -20.58
CA SER A 38 4.22 -18.65 -21.00
C SER A 38 2.87 -19.12 -21.56
N CYS A 39 1.76 -18.73 -20.93
CA CYS A 39 0.44 -18.85 -21.52
C CYS A 39 0.13 -17.62 -22.40
N GLY A 40 -0.18 -17.85 -23.67
CA GLY A 40 -0.49 -16.83 -24.66
C GLY A 40 -1.23 -17.43 -25.85
N GLU A 41 -1.47 -16.64 -26.89
CA GLU A 41 -2.13 -17.09 -28.12
C GLU A 41 -1.48 -18.33 -28.77
N PRO A 42 -0.13 -18.47 -28.87
CA PRO A 42 0.49 -19.66 -29.46
C PRO A 42 0.33 -20.93 -28.62
N THR A 43 0.14 -20.80 -27.31
CA THR A 43 0.00 -21.91 -26.35
C THR A 43 -1.44 -22.11 -25.90
N HIS A 44 -2.41 -21.43 -26.52
CA HIS A 44 -3.81 -21.50 -26.12
C HIS A 44 -4.39 -22.89 -26.38
N GLY A 45 -4.99 -23.49 -25.34
CA GLY A 45 -5.52 -24.85 -25.37
C GLY A 45 -4.47 -25.93 -25.12
N GLU A 46 -3.18 -25.59 -24.97
CA GLU A 46 -2.17 -26.55 -24.53
C GLU A 46 -2.43 -26.97 -23.08
N GLU A 47 -2.35 -28.28 -22.84
CA GLU A 47 -2.37 -28.89 -21.50
C GLU A 47 -0.96 -29.30 -21.10
N VAL A 48 -0.59 -29.07 -19.84
CA VAL A 48 0.75 -29.35 -19.31
C VAL A 48 0.64 -29.96 -17.91
N LEU A 49 1.40 -31.03 -17.65
CA LEU A 49 1.50 -31.65 -16.32
C LEU A 49 2.68 -31.01 -15.56
N ILE A 50 2.36 -30.34 -14.45
CA ILE A 50 3.31 -29.64 -13.57
C ILE A 50 3.14 -30.09 -12.12
N LYS A 51 4.09 -29.69 -11.26
CA LYS A 51 3.99 -29.84 -9.81
C LYS A 51 3.42 -28.58 -9.16
N GLY A 52 2.36 -28.73 -8.37
CA GLY A 52 1.73 -27.65 -7.61
C GLY A 52 2.52 -27.23 -6.37
N ARG A 53 1.95 -26.32 -5.58
CA ARG A 53 2.56 -25.81 -4.35
C ARG A 53 2.72 -26.86 -3.24
N THR A 54 1.97 -27.96 -3.23
CA THR A 54 2.17 -29.06 -2.26
C THR A 54 3.02 -30.22 -2.82
N ASP A 55 3.63 -30.02 -3.99
CA ASP A 55 4.41 -31.00 -4.77
C ASP A 55 3.56 -32.15 -5.33
N GLU A 56 2.23 -31.94 -5.38
CA GLU A 56 1.23 -32.73 -6.08
C GLU A 56 1.29 -32.53 -7.60
N GLU A 57 0.86 -33.51 -8.38
CA GLU A 57 0.80 -33.39 -9.84
C GLU A 57 -0.55 -32.77 -10.27
N ILE A 58 -0.49 -31.66 -11.04
CA ILE A 58 -1.66 -30.95 -11.57
C ILE A 58 -1.53 -30.78 -13.09
N ILE A 59 -2.64 -30.98 -13.80
CA ILE A 59 -2.74 -30.66 -15.22
C ILE A 59 -3.32 -29.25 -15.34
N VAL A 60 -2.58 -28.35 -16.00
CA VAL A 60 -3.02 -26.98 -16.29
C VAL A 60 -3.20 -26.79 -17.78
N ILE A 61 -4.23 -26.03 -18.16
CA ILE A 61 -4.55 -25.63 -19.53
C ILE A 61 -4.42 -24.11 -19.69
N CYS A 62 -3.86 -23.65 -20.81
CA CYS A 62 -3.74 -22.23 -21.11
C CYS A 62 -5.02 -21.69 -21.74
N VAL A 63 -5.77 -20.85 -21.00
CA VAL A 63 -7.09 -20.35 -21.43
C VAL A 63 -7.14 -18.83 -21.47
N GLN A 64 -7.82 -18.30 -22.48
CA GLN A 64 -8.16 -16.88 -22.56
C GLN A 64 -9.38 -16.58 -21.66
N ASN A 65 -9.29 -15.53 -20.85
CA ASN A 65 -10.43 -15.05 -20.05
C ASN A 65 -11.35 -14.14 -20.89
N LYS A 66 -12.50 -13.74 -20.33
CA LYS A 66 -13.48 -12.86 -21.00
C LYS A 66 -12.96 -11.44 -21.31
N GLU A 67 -11.81 -11.06 -20.77
CA GLU A 67 -11.13 -9.79 -21.00
C GLU A 67 -9.98 -9.91 -22.04
N GLY A 68 -9.84 -11.07 -22.68
CA GLY A 68 -8.80 -11.35 -23.67
C GLY A 68 -7.44 -11.76 -23.09
N VAL A 69 -7.33 -11.94 -21.77
CA VAL A 69 -6.08 -12.26 -21.07
C VAL A 69 -5.88 -13.78 -20.98
N TYR A 70 -4.76 -14.26 -21.50
CA TYR A 70 -4.33 -15.65 -21.39
C TYR A 70 -3.76 -15.95 -20.00
N GLN A 71 -4.20 -17.06 -19.38
CA GLN A 71 -3.70 -17.53 -18.09
C GLN A 71 -3.80 -19.07 -17.98
N TRP A 72 -2.85 -19.67 -17.25
CA TRP A 72 -2.92 -21.08 -16.87
C TRP A 72 -4.02 -21.32 -15.84
N LYS A 73 -4.83 -22.36 -16.06
CA LYS A 73 -5.84 -22.85 -15.10
C LYS A 73 -5.78 -24.37 -14.97
N PRO A 74 -5.98 -24.94 -13.77
CA PRO A 74 -6.22 -26.36 -13.59
C PRO A 74 -7.41 -26.87 -14.41
N THR A 75 -7.28 -28.08 -14.96
CA THR A 75 -8.35 -28.77 -15.70
C THR A 75 -9.41 -29.41 -14.80
N ASP A 76 -9.11 -29.59 -13.50
CA ASP A 76 -10.03 -30.14 -12.48
C ASP A 76 -11.16 -29.17 -12.05
N GLY A 77 -11.18 -27.95 -12.61
CA GLY A 77 -12.15 -26.91 -12.27
C GLY A 77 -11.81 -26.08 -11.03
N SER A 78 -10.63 -26.25 -10.42
CA SER A 78 -10.22 -25.44 -9.27
C SER A 78 -9.95 -23.98 -9.67
N GLU A 79 -10.91 -23.09 -9.38
CA GLU A 79 -10.86 -21.69 -9.82
C GLU A 79 -9.77 -20.84 -9.13
N ASN A 80 -9.31 -21.24 -7.95
CA ASN A 80 -8.44 -20.43 -7.08
C ASN A 80 -6.96 -20.87 -7.15
N THR A 81 -6.25 -20.42 -8.17
CA THR A 81 -4.81 -20.70 -8.38
C THR A 81 -3.86 -19.79 -7.59
N VAL A 82 -4.39 -18.93 -6.70
CA VAL A 82 -3.58 -17.92 -6.00
C VAL A 82 -2.57 -18.57 -5.05
N GLY A 83 -1.30 -18.22 -5.25
CA GLY A 83 -0.16 -18.78 -4.53
C GLY A 83 0.45 -20.02 -5.18
N GLU A 84 0.00 -20.41 -6.38
CA GLU A 84 0.77 -21.27 -7.27
C GLU A 84 1.91 -20.51 -7.95
N PHE A 85 2.88 -21.24 -8.53
CA PHE A 85 4.05 -20.63 -9.18
C PHE A 85 3.66 -19.65 -10.30
N PHE A 86 2.67 -20.03 -11.10
CA PHE A 86 2.14 -19.27 -12.23
C PHE A 86 1.10 -18.20 -11.85
N ASN A 87 0.64 -18.16 -10.60
CA ASN A 87 -0.22 -17.10 -10.05
C ASN A 87 0.21 -16.75 -8.60
N PRO A 88 1.43 -16.22 -8.41
CA PRO A 88 2.03 -16.06 -7.09
C PRO A 88 1.43 -14.87 -6.32
N GLY A 89 1.38 -14.99 -5.00
CA GLY A 89 1.02 -13.86 -4.13
C GLY A 89 2.08 -12.76 -4.13
N ARG A 90 1.72 -11.54 -3.73
CA ARG A 90 2.74 -10.52 -3.39
C ARG A 90 3.44 -10.84 -2.07
N ASN A 91 2.69 -11.38 -1.10
CA ASN A 91 3.12 -11.92 0.18
C ASN A 91 1.99 -12.82 0.74
N CYS A 92 2.18 -13.48 1.89
CA CYS A 92 1.15 -14.35 2.47
C CYS A 92 -0.18 -13.61 2.76
N SER A 93 -0.13 -12.33 3.14
CA SER A 93 -1.34 -11.52 3.38
C SER A 93 -2.11 -11.21 2.10
N ASP A 94 -1.41 -10.99 0.97
CA ASP A 94 -2.01 -10.80 -0.36
C ASP A 94 -2.65 -12.09 -0.90
N ILE A 95 -2.22 -13.26 -0.40
CA ILE A 95 -2.89 -14.55 -0.66
C ILE A 95 -4.18 -14.62 0.16
N LEU A 96 -4.13 -14.35 1.47
CA LEU A 96 -5.33 -14.29 2.33
C LEU A 96 -6.38 -13.28 1.84
N ASP A 97 -5.95 -12.16 1.26
CA ASP A 97 -6.85 -11.16 0.68
C ASP A 97 -7.58 -11.63 -0.60
N LYS A 98 -7.15 -12.75 -1.20
CA LYS A 98 -7.71 -13.29 -2.45
C LYS A 98 -8.27 -14.72 -2.32
N LEU A 99 -7.74 -15.50 -1.39
CA LEU A 99 -8.05 -16.90 -1.12
C LEU A 99 -8.56 -17.01 0.33
N GLU A 100 -9.88 -16.95 0.47
CA GLU A 100 -10.59 -16.92 1.76
C GLU A 100 -10.32 -18.17 2.61
N ASP A 101 -10.19 -19.33 1.96
CA ASP A 101 -9.87 -20.61 2.58
C ASP A 101 -8.38 -20.96 2.70
N ALA A 102 -7.47 -19.99 2.53
CA ALA A 102 -6.03 -20.24 2.66
C ALA A 102 -5.70 -20.84 4.04
N LYS A 103 -5.09 -22.04 4.04
CA LYS A 103 -4.66 -22.75 5.26
C LYS A 103 -3.14 -22.61 5.44
N ASP A 104 -2.62 -22.94 6.60
CA ASP A 104 -1.16 -22.96 6.83
C ASP A 104 -0.49 -23.96 5.87
N GLY A 105 0.54 -23.53 5.14
CA GLY A 105 1.09 -24.35 4.04
C GLY A 105 2.14 -23.64 3.20
N TYR A 106 2.60 -24.32 2.15
CA TYR A 106 3.54 -23.75 1.19
C TYR A 106 2.83 -22.95 0.12
N TYR A 107 3.35 -21.76 -0.19
CA TYR A 107 2.82 -20.86 -1.22
C TYR A 107 3.96 -20.14 -1.95
N TRP A 108 3.74 -19.83 -3.23
CA TRP A 108 4.62 -19.01 -4.03
C TRP A 108 4.30 -17.53 -3.86
N ILE A 109 5.32 -16.73 -3.52
CA ILE A 109 5.21 -15.27 -3.37
C ILE A 109 6.34 -14.54 -4.11
N THR A 110 6.11 -13.28 -4.46
CA THR A 110 7.09 -12.45 -5.19
C THR A 110 7.86 -11.47 -4.31
N LEU A 111 7.26 -10.88 -3.26
CA LEU A 111 7.91 -9.88 -2.38
C LEU A 111 8.55 -8.67 -3.11
N LYS A 112 8.10 -8.36 -4.33
CA LYS A 112 8.68 -7.39 -5.30
C LYS A 112 9.91 -7.90 -6.09
N HIS A 113 10.32 -9.16 -5.93
CA HIS A 113 11.28 -9.80 -6.84
C HIS A 113 10.62 -10.21 -8.16
N SER A 114 11.44 -10.34 -9.21
CA SER A 114 11.01 -10.76 -10.56
C SER A 114 10.65 -12.25 -10.64
N LYS A 115 11.21 -13.10 -9.77
CA LYS A 115 10.99 -14.56 -9.75
C LYS A 115 10.24 -14.97 -8.47
N PRO A 116 9.22 -15.85 -8.56
CA PRO A 116 8.52 -16.36 -7.38
C PRO A 116 9.42 -17.21 -6.46
N ILE A 117 9.11 -17.17 -5.16
CA ILE A 117 9.81 -17.89 -4.09
C ILE A 117 8.78 -18.70 -3.28
N LYS A 118 9.01 -20.01 -3.10
CA LYS A 118 8.14 -20.92 -2.34
C LYS A 118 8.44 -20.82 -0.84
N VAL A 119 7.55 -20.22 -0.06
CA VAL A 119 7.68 -20.06 1.40
C VAL A 119 6.59 -20.82 2.15
N TYR A 120 6.83 -21.14 3.42
CA TYR A 120 5.76 -21.62 4.30
C TYR A 120 5.04 -20.42 4.95
N CYS A 121 3.75 -20.27 4.65
CA CYS A 121 2.87 -19.26 5.22
C CYS A 121 2.06 -19.83 6.40
N ASP A 122 1.98 -19.07 7.49
CA ASP A 122 0.94 -19.21 8.50
C ASP A 122 -0.19 -18.22 8.16
N MET A 123 -1.35 -18.81 7.87
CA MET A 123 -2.57 -18.15 7.43
C MET A 123 -3.60 -18.00 8.57
N THR A 124 -3.30 -18.55 9.75
CA THR A 124 -4.26 -18.75 10.84
C THR A 124 -3.98 -17.83 12.04
N THR A 125 -2.73 -17.78 12.51
CA THR A 125 -2.34 -17.09 13.74
C THR A 125 -2.47 -15.56 13.62
N ASP A 126 -3.18 -14.93 14.56
CA ASP A 126 -3.42 -13.48 14.59
C ASP A 126 -4.01 -12.92 13.28
N GLY A 127 -4.91 -13.69 12.67
CA GLY A 127 -5.53 -13.36 11.39
C GLY A 127 -4.70 -13.76 10.16
N GLY A 128 -3.49 -14.29 10.37
CA GLY A 128 -2.61 -14.84 9.34
C GLY A 128 -1.69 -13.82 8.66
N GLY A 129 -1.06 -14.27 7.58
CA GLY A 129 -0.20 -13.46 6.71
C GLY A 129 1.28 -13.49 7.10
N PHE A 130 1.70 -14.43 7.96
CA PHE A 130 3.09 -14.60 8.35
C PHE A 130 3.80 -15.59 7.42
N MET A 131 5.07 -15.33 7.08
CA MET A 131 5.95 -16.29 6.42
C MET A 131 7.08 -16.72 7.35
N LEU A 132 7.50 -17.98 7.25
CA LEU A 132 8.61 -18.53 8.02
C LEU A 132 9.96 -18.08 7.42
N VAL A 133 10.80 -17.41 8.22
CA VAL A 133 12.07 -16.82 7.78
C VAL A 133 13.30 -17.40 8.49
N GLY A 134 13.11 -18.10 9.60
CA GLY A 134 14.20 -18.73 10.35
C GLY A 134 13.71 -19.87 11.26
N ARG A 135 14.59 -20.82 11.56
CA ARG A 135 14.32 -21.92 12.51
C ARG A 135 15.58 -22.38 13.25
N LYS A 136 15.44 -22.73 14.54
CA LYS A 136 16.47 -23.39 15.36
C LYS A 136 15.85 -24.47 16.26
N THR A 137 16.66 -25.46 16.64
CA THR A 137 16.27 -26.67 17.38
C THR A 137 16.92 -26.76 18.78
N ASN A 138 17.58 -25.68 19.20
CA ASN A 138 18.10 -25.49 20.56
C ASN A 138 18.05 -23.99 20.90
N SER A 139 18.49 -23.62 22.10
CA SER A 139 18.43 -22.23 22.58
C SER A 139 19.51 -21.31 21.98
N ILE A 140 20.47 -21.82 21.20
CA ILE A 140 21.61 -21.04 20.65
C ILE A 140 21.15 -20.28 19.40
N THR A 141 20.80 -19.01 19.56
CA THR A 141 20.22 -18.18 18.49
C THR A 141 21.21 -17.66 17.45
N TRP A 142 22.52 -17.64 17.76
CA TRP A 142 23.55 -17.03 16.89
C TRP A 142 24.34 -17.98 15.99
N THR A 143 24.52 -19.25 16.40
CA THR A 143 25.12 -20.31 15.57
C THR A 143 24.13 -20.84 14.51
N VAL A 144 23.17 -20.03 14.08
CA VAL A 144 22.18 -20.42 13.07
C VAL A 144 22.74 -20.03 11.71
N PRO A 145 23.05 -20.99 10.81
CA PRO A 145 23.55 -20.66 9.49
C PRO A 145 22.51 -19.88 8.70
N SER A 146 22.95 -19.04 7.78
CA SER A 146 22.06 -18.42 6.80
C SER A 146 22.40 -18.91 5.40
N ASN A 147 21.40 -19.10 4.55
CA ASN A 147 21.60 -19.52 3.17
C ASN A 147 20.46 -19.04 2.25
N GLY A 148 20.62 -19.22 0.94
CA GLY A 148 19.65 -18.78 -0.06
C GLY A 148 18.37 -19.64 -0.16
N MET A 149 18.23 -20.70 0.64
CA MET A 149 17.04 -21.57 0.64
C MET A 149 15.92 -20.97 1.49
N THR A 150 14.69 -21.43 1.29
CA THR A 150 13.54 -21.07 2.13
C THR A 150 13.36 -22.05 3.28
N VAL A 151 12.81 -21.55 4.38
CA VAL A 151 12.73 -22.31 5.64
C VAL A 151 11.52 -23.24 5.64
N LYS A 152 11.76 -24.51 6.00
CA LYS A 152 10.71 -25.52 6.26
C LYS A 152 10.42 -25.63 7.76
N PRO A 153 9.15 -25.79 8.20
CA PRO A 153 8.77 -25.94 9.60
C PRO A 153 9.51 -27.06 10.36
N ASP A 154 9.89 -28.12 9.66
CA ASP A 154 10.43 -29.37 10.19
C ASP A 154 11.88 -29.66 9.75
N GLY A 155 12.39 -28.93 8.74
CA GLY A 155 13.66 -29.19 8.05
C GLY A 155 14.96 -28.98 8.85
N LYS A 156 16.02 -28.42 8.24
CA LYS A 156 17.28 -28.11 8.94
C LYS A 156 17.26 -26.68 9.53
N PRO A 157 17.87 -26.43 10.70
CA PRO A 157 18.04 -25.08 11.25
C PRO A 157 18.79 -24.15 10.30
N HIS A 158 18.18 -23.02 9.94
CA HIS A 158 18.81 -21.92 9.19
C HIS A 158 17.94 -20.65 9.22
N TRP A 159 18.54 -19.54 8.81
CA TRP A 159 17.87 -18.34 8.30
C TRP A 159 17.86 -18.34 6.77
N SER A 160 16.86 -17.68 6.18
CA SER A 160 16.74 -17.51 4.73
C SER A 160 17.24 -16.13 4.29
N SER A 161 18.43 -16.05 3.70
CA SER A 161 18.97 -14.81 3.16
C SER A 161 18.26 -14.36 1.88
N SER A 162 17.56 -15.27 1.18
CA SER A 162 16.71 -14.93 0.04
C SER A 162 15.45 -14.16 0.42
N LEU A 163 15.13 -14.08 1.71
CA LEU A 163 14.05 -13.23 2.25
C LEU A 163 14.58 -11.93 2.89
N GLY A 164 15.87 -11.59 2.71
CA GLY A 164 16.49 -10.40 3.31
C GLY A 164 15.86 -9.06 2.93
N ASP A 165 15.34 -8.93 1.70
CA ASP A 165 14.64 -7.72 1.24
C ASP A 165 13.15 -7.69 1.60
N ALA A 166 12.63 -8.76 2.21
CA ALA A 166 11.23 -8.84 2.62
C ALA A 166 10.89 -7.70 3.59
N PRO A 167 9.86 -6.88 3.32
CA PRO A 167 9.41 -5.88 4.27
C PRO A 167 8.82 -6.56 5.51
N ILE A 168 9.18 -6.08 6.70
CA ILE A 168 8.73 -6.56 7.99
C ILE A 168 7.87 -5.48 8.67
N LEU A 169 6.65 -5.84 9.06
CA LEU A 169 5.72 -5.05 9.88
C LEU A 169 5.57 -5.68 11.27
N ASP A 170 5.45 -7.00 11.30
CA ASP A 170 5.59 -7.79 12.53
C ASP A 170 6.77 -8.75 12.39
N PHE A 171 7.56 -8.87 13.46
CA PHE A 171 8.54 -9.94 13.64
C PHE A 171 8.09 -10.83 14.80
N ARG A 172 7.88 -12.13 14.53
CA ARG A 172 7.23 -13.08 15.43
C ARG A 172 8.18 -14.22 15.82
N ILE A 173 8.18 -14.58 17.09
CA ILE A 173 8.97 -15.67 17.66
C ILE A 173 8.02 -16.66 18.32
N GLN A 174 8.19 -17.93 17.95
CA GLN A 174 7.42 -19.05 18.50
C GLN A 174 8.40 -20.05 19.10
N MET A 175 8.28 -20.31 20.40
CA MET A 175 9.16 -21.20 21.15
C MET A 175 8.39 -22.41 21.70
N ALA A 176 8.88 -23.62 21.47
CA ALA A 176 8.25 -24.89 21.87
C ALA A 176 9.22 -25.86 22.55
N THR A 177 8.69 -26.81 23.30
CA THR A 177 9.50 -27.83 24.00
C THR A 177 9.79 -29.09 23.17
N ARG A 178 9.12 -29.28 22.04
CA ARG A 178 9.37 -30.35 21.06
C ARG A 178 9.35 -29.78 19.64
N ASN A 179 9.74 -30.58 18.65
CA ASN A 179 9.68 -30.22 17.23
C ASN A 179 8.24 -30.18 16.67
N SER A 180 7.36 -29.38 17.28
CA SER A 180 5.97 -29.23 16.85
C SER A 180 5.37 -27.95 17.43
N PHE A 181 4.65 -27.19 16.58
CA PHE A 181 3.84 -26.02 16.97
C PHE A 181 2.82 -26.34 18.08
N LYS A 182 2.33 -27.59 18.15
CA LYS A 182 1.40 -28.04 19.23
C LYS A 182 2.02 -27.98 20.63
N THR A 183 3.35 -27.83 20.74
CA THR A 183 4.08 -27.77 22.02
C THR A 183 4.64 -26.39 22.33
N THR A 184 4.16 -25.34 21.66
CA THR A 184 4.53 -23.96 21.94
C THR A 184 4.25 -23.58 23.40
N LYS A 185 5.20 -22.88 24.02
CA LYS A 185 5.17 -22.42 25.42
C LYS A 185 5.39 -20.92 25.59
N ALA A 186 5.94 -20.25 24.59
CA ALA A 186 5.89 -18.80 24.45
C ALA A 186 5.73 -18.45 22.97
N HIS A 187 4.89 -17.47 22.66
CA HIS A 187 4.61 -17.06 21.29
C HIS A 187 4.30 -15.57 21.27
N TRP A 188 5.12 -14.75 20.62
CA TRP A 188 4.90 -13.31 20.59
C TRP A 188 5.34 -12.69 19.28
N PHE A 189 4.87 -11.48 19.01
CA PHE A 189 5.46 -10.64 17.97
C PHE A 189 5.66 -9.20 18.43
N TYR A 190 6.68 -8.54 17.86
CA TYR A 190 6.85 -7.10 17.92
C TYR A 190 6.16 -6.47 16.71
N ARG A 191 5.18 -5.58 16.94
CA ARG A 191 4.69 -4.67 15.91
C ARG A 191 5.71 -3.55 15.78
N LEU A 192 6.24 -3.33 14.59
CA LEU A 192 7.05 -2.15 14.31
C LEU A 192 6.16 -0.95 13.97
N ARG A 193 6.63 0.27 14.26
CA ARG A 193 5.95 1.52 13.85
C ARG A 193 6.14 1.76 12.36
N SER A 194 7.33 1.46 11.86
CA SER A 194 7.74 1.65 10.47
C SER A 194 8.16 0.31 9.84
N THR A 195 7.70 0.04 8.62
CA THR A 195 8.15 -1.14 7.87
C THR A 195 9.58 -0.97 7.39
N ARG A 196 10.43 -1.99 7.59
CA ARG A 196 11.83 -2.05 7.11
C ARG A 196 12.14 -3.42 6.49
N PRO A 197 13.21 -3.63 5.69
CA PRO A 197 13.55 -4.95 5.18
C PRO A 197 14.11 -5.87 6.28
N LEU A 198 13.95 -7.19 6.14
CA LEU A 198 14.42 -8.18 7.12
C LEU A 198 15.93 -8.10 7.38
N LYS A 199 16.75 -7.77 6.38
CA LYS A 199 18.19 -7.51 6.52
C LYS A 199 18.54 -6.30 7.40
N GLN A 200 17.54 -5.57 7.88
CA GLN A 200 17.64 -4.49 8.87
C GLN A 200 16.80 -4.83 10.12
N LEU A 201 16.68 -6.11 10.48
CA LEU A 201 15.98 -6.56 11.69
C LEU A 201 16.53 -5.87 12.94
N MET A 202 17.85 -5.90 13.09
CA MET A 202 18.56 -5.22 14.18
C MET A 202 18.79 -3.75 13.82
N VAL A 203 18.40 -2.85 14.71
CA VAL A 203 18.55 -1.39 14.53
C VAL A 203 19.31 -0.76 15.69
N ASN A 204 19.83 0.43 15.40
CA ASN A 204 20.70 1.21 16.25
C ASN A 204 20.04 2.60 16.45
N THR A 205 19.38 2.79 17.58
CA THR A 205 18.59 3.99 17.93
C THR A 205 19.09 4.55 19.27
N ALA A 206 18.42 5.58 19.82
CA ALA A 206 18.77 6.07 21.17
C ALA A 206 18.50 5.01 22.25
N GLU A 207 17.48 4.15 22.05
CA GLU A 207 17.03 3.11 22.97
C GLU A 207 17.69 1.73 22.68
N CYS A 208 18.01 1.46 21.41
CA CYS A 208 18.86 0.34 20.98
C CYS A 208 20.26 0.88 20.64
N ASP A 209 21.08 1.15 21.66
CA ASP A 209 22.37 1.83 21.47
C ASP A 209 23.41 1.04 20.62
N LYS A 210 24.53 1.70 20.29
CA LYS A 210 25.59 1.15 19.43
C LYS A 210 26.25 -0.13 19.95
N ARG A 211 26.28 -0.35 21.28
CA ARG A 211 26.91 -1.50 21.92
C ARG A 211 25.91 -2.62 22.20
N SER A 212 24.62 -2.32 22.23
CA SER A 212 23.56 -3.33 22.44
C SER A 212 22.38 -3.11 21.49
N ALA A 213 22.64 -3.18 20.19
CA ALA A 213 21.58 -3.09 19.19
C ALA A 213 20.57 -4.24 19.30
N GLY A 214 19.41 -4.07 18.69
CA GLY A 214 18.34 -5.06 18.79
C GLY A 214 17.12 -4.73 17.96
N ILE A 215 16.00 -5.37 18.28
CA ILE A 215 14.71 -5.06 17.65
C ILE A 215 14.18 -3.79 18.31
N GLY A 216 14.41 -2.66 17.64
CA GLY A 216 13.86 -1.34 17.98
C GLY A 216 12.76 -0.89 17.01
N ASP A 217 12.27 0.34 17.20
CA ASP A 217 11.06 0.91 16.56
C ASP A 217 9.77 0.14 16.90
N ILE A 218 9.69 -0.39 18.12
CA ILE A 218 8.53 -1.17 18.59
C ILE A 218 7.35 -0.24 18.90
N ALA A 219 6.20 -0.54 18.30
CA ALA A 219 4.91 0.05 18.63
C ALA A 219 4.30 -0.64 19.86
N TYR A 220 4.25 -1.98 19.83
CA TYR A 220 3.79 -2.84 20.91
C TYR A 220 4.29 -4.28 20.74
N VAL A 221 4.18 -5.08 21.80
CA VAL A 221 4.34 -6.55 21.76
C VAL A 221 3.00 -7.22 22.03
N LYS A 222 2.67 -8.23 21.23
CA LYS A 222 1.47 -9.06 21.40
C LYS A 222 1.87 -10.48 21.79
N ASP A 223 1.30 -11.01 22.88
CA ASP A 223 1.36 -12.43 23.21
C ASP A 223 0.27 -13.16 22.42
N LEU A 224 0.68 -14.20 21.71
CA LEU A 224 -0.14 -15.01 20.83
C LEU A 224 -0.71 -16.25 21.53
N LEU A 225 -0.30 -16.55 22.76
CA LEU A 225 -0.96 -17.56 23.59
C LEU A 225 -2.22 -17.02 24.27
N THR A 226 -2.26 -15.71 24.56
CA THR A 226 -3.46 -15.03 25.08
C THR A 226 -4.20 -14.18 24.05
N GLY A 227 -3.56 -13.82 22.94
CA GLY A 227 -4.14 -12.90 21.94
C GLY A 227 -4.14 -11.43 22.39
N ASN A 228 -3.42 -11.07 23.46
CA ASN A 228 -3.42 -9.74 24.06
C ASN A 228 -2.17 -8.93 23.71
N ILE A 229 -2.32 -7.61 23.60
CA ILE A 229 -1.18 -6.68 23.61
C ILE A 229 -0.69 -6.61 25.05
N VAL A 230 0.53 -7.11 25.29
CA VAL A 230 1.10 -7.27 26.65
C VAL A 230 2.02 -6.13 27.06
N THR A 231 2.52 -5.34 26.10
CA THR A 231 3.23 -4.08 26.41
C THR A 231 3.24 -3.11 25.23
N THR A 232 3.10 -1.82 25.55
CA THR A 232 3.39 -0.68 24.67
C THR A 232 4.59 0.13 25.18
N LEU A 233 5.22 -0.31 26.28
CA LEU A 233 6.35 0.34 26.93
C LEU A 233 7.68 -0.04 26.29
N LEU A 234 7.82 -1.29 25.84
CA LEU A 234 9.05 -1.80 25.23
C LEU A 234 9.42 -0.96 23.99
N ARG A 235 10.66 -0.47 23.96
CA ARG A 235 11.26 0.30 22.87
C ARG A 235 12.36 -0.48 22.17
N CYS A 236 13.14 -1.25 22.92
CA CYS A 236 14.21 -2.10 22.40
C CYS A 236 14.20 -3.51 23.03
N SER A 237 14.15 -4.55 22.19
CA SER A 237 14.63 -5.88 22.57
C SER A 237 16.09 -6.00 22.14
N LYS A 238 17.03 -5.66 23.03
CA LYS A 238 18.48 -5.79 22.81
C LYS A 238 18.82 -7.25 22.50
N PHE A 239 19.65 -7.45 21.48
CA PHE A 239 20.03 -8.79 21.05
C PHE A 239 21.17 -9.35 21.90
N GLY A 240 22.26 -8.59 22.05
CA GLY A 240 23.48 -8.96 22.77
C GLY A 240 24.48 -7.81 22.76
N PHE A 241 25.65 -8.00 23.37
CA PHE A 241 26.69 -6.97 23.44
C PHE A 241 27.71 -7.07 22.30
N ASP A 242 28.08 -5.92 21.74
CA ASP A 242 29.23 -5.76 20.87
C ASP A 242 30.49 -5.63 21.76
N HIS A 243 31.06 -6.78 22.17
CA HIS A 243 32.27 -6.84 23.01
C HIS A 243 33.56 -6.46 22.25
N HIS A 244 33.50 -6.32 20.93
CA HIS A 244 34.63 -6.00 20.08
C HIS A 244 34.52 -4.58 19.51
N SER A 245 35.52 -4.14 18.74
CA SER A 245 35.55 -2.76 18.31
C SER A 245 34.43 -2.48 17.31
N VAL A 246 34.00 -1.22 17.26
CA VAL A 246 32.97 -0.72 16.34
C VAL A 246 33.37 -0.93 14.86
N GLN A 247 34.60 -1.34 14.55
CA GLN A 247 35.12 -1.55 13.20
C GLN A 247 35.06 -3.02 12.73
N ASP A 248 34.95 -4.01 13.63
CA ASP A 248 35.15 -5.43 13.30
C ASP A 248 33.91 -6.14 12.69
N GLY A 249 32.76 -5.47 12.61
CA GLY A 249 31.58 -5.97 11.87
C GLY A 249 30.81 -7.12 12.52
N TYR A 250 31.02 -7.35 13.82
CA TYR A 250 30.64 -8.55 14.54
C TYR A 250 29.19 -8.60 15.09
N GLY A 251 28.83 -9.71 15.72
CA GLY A 251 27.59 -9.91 16.49
C GLY A 251 26.31 -9.53 15.74
N TRP A 252 25.55 -8.59 16.29
CA TRP A 252 24.28 -8.13 15.72
C TRP A 252 24.40 -7.56 14.29
N ARG A 253 25.57 -7.04 13.89
CA ARG A 253 25.79 -6.55 12.52
C ARG A 253 25.94 -7.71 11.56
N ASN A 254 26.64 -8.75 12.02
CA ASN A 254 26.77 -9.99 11.28
C ASN A 254 25.40 -10.66 11.09
N MET A 255 24.48 -10.56 12.06
CA MET A 255 23.08 -10.99 11.88
C MET A 255 22.41 -10.29 10.69
N ASN A 256 22.43 -8.95 10.63
CA ASN A 256 21.87 -8.20 9.49
C ASN A 256 22.56 -8.57 8.15
N SER A 257 23.90 -8.70 8.16
CA SER A 257 24.70 -9.19 7.02
C SER A 257 24.26 -10.58 6.56
N CYS A 258 24.08 -11.53 7.49
CA CYS A 258 23.66 -12.89 7.19
C CYS A 258 22.18 -12.99 6.79
N LEU A 259 21.33 -12.04 7.17
CA LEU A 259 20.00 -11.90 6.61
C LEU A 259 20.02 -11.34 5.17
N GLN A 260 21.11 -10.70 4.73
CA GLN A 260 21.31 -10.23 3.35
C GLN A 260 22.02 -11.26 2.44
N LYS A 261 22.95 -12.07 2.97
CA LYS A 261 23.75 -13.04 2.20
C LYS A 261 24.00 -14.34 2.98
N PRO A 262 24.29 -15.47 2.30
CA PRO A 262 24.63 -16.72 2.97
C PRO A 262 25.80 -16.60 3.97
N CYS A 263 25.66 -17.28 5.11
CA CYS A 263 26.66 -17.38 6.18
C CYS A 263 26.69 -18.84 6.69
N PRO A 264 27.60 -19.70 6.20
CA PRO A 264 27.63 -21.12 6.53
C PRO A 264 27.88 -21.43 8.02
N ARG A 265 28.65 -20.58 8.72
CA ARG A 265 28.91 -20.71 10.17
C ARG A 265 27.85 -20.02 11.04
N GLY A 266 26.87 -19.35 10.43
CA GLY A 266 25.96 -18.43 11.09
C GLY A 266 26.59 -17.07 11.35
N PHE A 267 25.93 -16.23 12.13
CA PHE A 267 26.40 -14.88 12.45
C PHE A 267 27.25 -14.80 13.72
N ALA A 268 27.41 -15.94 14.39
CA ALA A 268 28.28 -16.18 15.55
C ALA A 268 29.78 -15.94 15.32
N TYR A 269 30.25 -15.99 14.07
CA TYR A 269 31.67 -16.07 13.74
C TYR A 269 32.12 -14.94 12.80
N ASP A 270 33.33 -14.44 13.02
CA ASP A 270 33.99 -13.48 12.14
C ASP A 270 34.92 -14.17 11.10
N ALA A 271 35.74 -13.39 10.40
CA ALA A 271 36.73 -13.90 9.45
C ALA A 271 37.97 -14.56 10.10
N LYS A 272 38.12 -14.46 11.43
CA LYS A 272 39.23 -15.03 12.23
C LYS A 272 38.76 -16.17 13.14
N ASP A 273 37.54 -16.67 12.93
CA ASP A 273 36.87 -17.70 13.73
C ASP A 273 36.69 -17.36 15.23
N TRP A 274 36.67 -16.07 15.57
CA TRP A 274 36.21 -15.63 16.90
C TRP A 274 34.72 -15.91 17.05
N LYS A 275 34.30 -16.35 18.24
CA LYS A 275 32.95 -16.85 18.51
C LYS A 275 32.20 -15.93 19.49
N ASP A 276 31.02 -15.48 19.10
CA ASP A 276 30.14 -14.68 19.94
C ASP A 276 29.51 -15.59 21.01
N ASP A 277 29.30 -15.04 22.20
CA ASP A 277 28.74 -15.72 23.36
C ASP A 277 27.50 -15.01 23.93
N TYR A 278 26.95 -14.04 23.18
CA TYR A 278 25.75 -13.29 23.51
C TYR A 278 24.78 -13.27 22.32
N GLY A 279 23.47 -13.25 22.63
CA GLY A 279 22.45 -13.17 21.58
C GLY A 279 21.11 -13.74 21.99
N GLY A 280 20.04 -12.99 21.84
CA GLY A 280 18.72 -13.48 22.17
C GLY A 280 17.59 -12.61 21.67
N PHE A 281 16.40 -13.19 21.71
CA PHE A 281 15.16 -12.47 21.47
C PHE A 281 14.32 -12.52 22.73
N SER A 282 13.80 -11.37 23.14
CA SER A 282 13.08 -11.24 24.41
C SER A 282 12.03 -10.15 24.37
N PHE A 283 11.13 -10.15 25.34
CA PHE A 283 10.35 -8.96 25.65
C PHE A 283 10.17 -8.86 27.16
N SER A 284 10.07 -7.63 27.66
CA SER A 284 9.64 -7.35 29.03
C SER A 284 8.29 -6.63 28.96
N THR A 285 7.37 -7.01 29.84
CA THR A 285 6.11 -6.28 30.05
C THR A 285 6.30 -5.07 30.97
N THR A 286 7.32 -5.11 31.83
CA THR A 286 7.61 -4.10 32.86
C THR A 286 8.69 -3.10 32.46
N GLY A 287 9.62 -3.46 31.57
CA GLY A 287 10.74 -2.63 31.12
C GLY A 287 10.51 -1.97 29.75
N SER A 288 11.13 -0.80 29.54
CA SER A 288 11.27 -0.18 28.21
C SER A 288 12.35 -0.86 27.35
N ILE A 289 13.21 -1.67 27.97
CA ILE A 289 14.29 -2.42 27.35
C ILE A 289 14.22 -3.87 27.85
N SER A 290 14.53 -4.83 26.97
CA SER A 290 14.77 -6.24 27.32
C SER A 290 16.04 -6.76 26.62
N GLY A 291 16.52 -7.93 27.03
CA GLY A 291 17.80 -8.55 26.66
C GLY A 291 18.27 -9.38 27.86
N MET A 292 19.23 -10.31 27.79
CA MET A 292 19.44 -11.18 28.96
C MET A 292 20.03 -10.48 30.20
N GLU A 293 20.82 -9.42 30.04
CA GLU A 293 21.24 -8.58 31.18
C GLU A 293 20.06 -7.87 31.87
N ASN A 294 18.89 -7.85 31.23
CA ASN A 294 17.67 -7.24 31.75
C ASN A 294 16.68 -8.35 32.10
N ASN A 295 15.76 -8.04 33.02
CA ASN A 295 14.65 -8.94 33.27
C ASN A 295 13.71 -8.97 32.04
N ALA A 296 13.13 -10.14 31.76
CA ALA A 296 12.24 -10.36 30.62
C ALA A 296 11.09 -11.31 30.96
N THR A 297 9.93 -11.09 30.34
CA THR A 297 8.72 -11.94 30.43
C THR A 297 8.91 -13.26 29.67
N ALA A 298 9.59 -13.20 28.52
CA ALA A 298 10.10 -14.36 27.81
C ALA A 298 11.45 -14.04 27.15
N PHE A 299 12.29 -15.05 27.03
CA PHE A 299 13.63 -14.96 26.44
C PHE A 299 13.98 -16.27 25.72
N VAL A 300 14.67 -16.18 24.58
CA VAL A 300 15.37 -17.32 23.97
C VAL A 300 16.71 -16.88 23.38
N GLY A 301 17.79 -17.59 23.72
CA GLY A 301 19.14 -17.19 23.39
C GLY A 301 20.18 -17.67 24.41
N CYS A 302 21.30 -16.97 24.47
CA CYS A 302 22.31 -17.12 25.52
C CYS A 302 23.00 -15.81 25.89
N ASP A 303 23.74 -15.87 26.99
CA ASP A 303 24.40 -14.76 27.68
C ASP A 303 25.66 -15.30 28.33
N ASN A 304 26.82 -14.76 27.97
CA ASN A 304 28.13 -15.30 28.33
C ASN A 304 28.22 -16.83 28.12
N GLY A 305 27.68 -17.32 26.99
CA GLY A 305 27.63 -18.74 26.63
C GLY A 305 26.54 -19.59 27.32
N ILE A 306 25.82 -19.05 28.31
CA ILE A 306 24.81 -19.80 29.08
C ILE A 306 23.44 -19.72 28.37
N CYS A 307 23.02 -20.83 27.75
CA CYS A 307 21.88 -20.87 26.82
C CYS A 307 20.57 -21.43 27.42
N CYS A 308 19.45 -20.75 27.14
CA CYS A 308 18.11 -21.20 27.52
C CYS A 308 16.99 -20.60 26.67
N GLY A 309 15.87 -21.31 26.63
CA GLY A 309 14.55 -20.72 26.50
C GLY A 309 13.93 -20.56 27.90
N CYS A 310 13.47 -19.36 28.21
CA CYS A 310 12.81 -19.04 29.47
C CYS A 310 11.50 -18.28 29.20
N TYR A 311 10.46 -18.56 29.98
CA TYR A 311 9.13 -17.99 29.79
C TYR A 311 8.28 -18.05 31.06
N GLY A 312 7.39 -17.06 31.23
CA GLY A 312 6.37 -17.07 32.27
C GLY A 312 5.20 -18.05 32.03
N PRO A 313 4.26 -18.13 32.98
CA PRO A 313 2.95 -18.75 32.74
C PRO A 313 2.17 -17.96 31.67
N VAL A 314 1.22 -18.62 31.00
CA VAL A 314 0.35 -18.00 29.99
C VAL A 314 -0.44 -16.84 30.62
N GLY A 315 -0.40 -15.66 29.99
CA GLY A 315 -1.00 -14.44 30.54
C GLY A 315 -0.23 -13.78 31.69
N GLY A 316 0.96 -14.25 32.02
CA GLY A 316 1.84 -13.61 33.00
C GLY A 316 2.32 -12.24 32.53
N THR A 317 2.19 -11.23 33.40
CA THR A 317 2.51 -9.81 33.11
C THR A 317 3.73 -9.28 33.87
N LYS A 318 4.52 -10.16 34.50
CA LYS A 318 5.80 -9.83 35.14
C LYS A 318 6.96 -10.24 34.23
N ASP A 319 8.18 -9.89 34.64
CA ASP A 319 9.36 -10.57 34.13
C ASP A 319 9.59 -11.89 34.89
N TYR A 320 9.97 -12.92 34.16
CA TYR A 320 10.12 -14.31 34.61
C TYR A 320 11.53 -14.88 34.36
N CYS A 321 12.35 -14.13 33.63
CA CYS A 321 13.67 -14.50 33.16
C CYS A 321 14.65 -13.40 33.51
N ALA A 322 15.78 -13.78 34.09
CA ALA A 322 16.88 -12.89 34.46
C ALA A 322 18.21 -13.42 33.89
N GLY A 323 19.25 -12.58 33.96
CA GLY A 323 20.59 -12.84 33.43
C GLY A 323 21.19 -14.17 33.85
N HIS A 324 22.07 -14.69 32.98
CA HIS A 324 22.68 -16.02 33.08
C HIS A 324 21.66 -17.15 33.19
N CYS A 325 20.53 -17.05 32.47
CA CYS A 325 19.48 -18.06 32.43
C CYS A 325 18.96 -18.43 33.82
N LYS A 326 18.45 -17.43 34.55
CA LYS A 326 17.79 -17.61 35.85
C LYS A 326 16.28 -17.41 35.72
N ALA A 327 15.51 -18.32 36.31
CA ALA A 327 14.07 -18.17 36.45
C ALA A 327 13.74 -17.33 37.70
N ILE A 328 12.87 -16.34 37.55
CA ILE A 328 12.35 -15.48 38.63
C ILE A 328 10.82 -15.47 38.57
N ASN A 329 10.14 -15.06 39.66
CA ASN A 329 8.68 -14.89 39.71
C ASN A 329 7.84 -16.12 39.25
N GLY A 330 8.37 -17.33 39.33
CA GLY A 330 7.71 -18.56 38.84
C GLY A 330 7.95 -18.88 37.36
N GLY A 331 8.97 -18.28 36.73
CA GLY A 331 9.37 -18.58 35.36
C GLY A 331 9.79 -20.03 35.14
N THR A 332 9.57 -20.54 33.92
CA THR A 332 9.99 -21.87 33.49
C THR A 332 11.21 -21.77 32.59
N LEU A 333 12.25 -22.56 32.90
CA LEU A 333 13.49 -22.60 32.13
C LEU A 333 13.70 -23.94 31.41
N ARG A 334 14.24 -23.89 30.20
CA ARG A 334 14.61 -25.06 29.39
C ARG A 334 15.95 -24.82 28.67
N LYS A 335 16.90 -25.75 28.82
CA LYS A 335 18.20 -25.68 28.11
C LYS A 335 18.06 -25.82 26.58
N ASN A 336 17.09 -26.63 26.13
CA ASN A 336 16.79 -26.83 24.72
C ASN A 336 15.32 -26.49 24.44
N VAL A 337 15.10 -25.72 23.38
CA VAL A 337 13.80 -25.34 22.83
C VAL A 337 13.87 -25.34 21.31
N PHE A 338 12.72 -25.50 20.67
CA PHE A 338 12.55 -25.35 19.23
C PHE A 338 11.97 -23.96 18.97
N THR A 339 12.59 -23.20 18.08
CA THR A 339 12.25 -21.80 17.83
C THR A 339 12.04 -21.56 16.35
N TRP A 340 10.91 -20.93 16.01
CA TRP A 340 10.58 -20.48 14.66
C TRP A 340 10.44 -18.96 14.63
N PHE A 341 11.00 -18.35 13.60
CA PHE A 341 11.02 -16.92 13.37
C PHE A 341 10.20 -16.61 12.13
N TRP A 342 9.25 -15.69 12.27
CA TRP A 342 8.29 -15.37 11.22
C TRP A 342 8.18 -13.87 11.00
N VAL A 343 7.78 -13.49 9.79
CA VAL A 343 7.59 -12.10 9.37
C VAL A 343 6.19 -11.95 8.80
N ARG A 344 5.48 -10.88 9.17
CA ARG A 344 4.31 -10.40 8.43
C ARG A 344 4.67 -9.08 7.75
N SER A 345 4.49 -9.02 6.43
CA SER A 345 4.87 -7.86 5.61
C SER A 345 3.81 -6.76 5.54
N SER A 346 2.55 -7.14 5.71
CA SER A 346 1.38 -6.26 5.72
C SER A 346 0.26 -6.96 6.47
N LEU A 347 -0.65 -6.21 7.09
CA LEU A 347 -1.88 -6.81 7.60
C LEU A 347 -2.72 -7.36 6.43
N PRO A 348 -3.29 -8.57 6.54
CA PRO A 348 -4.40 -8.98 5.68
C PRO A 348 -5.55 -7.98 5.85
N LYS A 349 -6.15 -7.55 4.74
CA LYS A 349 -7.37 -6.75 4.72
C LYS A 349 -8.61 -7.62 4.84
N ARG A 350 -8.52 -8.90 4.46
CA ARG A 350 -9.62 -9.86 4.34
C ARG A 350 -10.77 -9.31 3.50
N LEU A 351 -10.64 -9.41 2.18
CA LEU A 351 -11.70 -9.07 1.23
C LEU A 351 -12.77 -10.18 1.23
N TRP A 352 -13.52 -10.30 2.33
CA TRP A 352 -14.61 -11.26 2.50
C TRP A 352 -15.57 -11.21 1.29
N LYS A 353 -15.82 -12.35 0.63
CA LYS A 353 -16.86 -12.45 -0.41
C LYS A 353 -18.24 -12.56 0.26
N LYS A 354 -18.68 -11.54 1.00
CA LYS A 354 -20.03 -11.51 1.56
C LYS A 354 -21.05 -11.60 0.42
N CYS A 355 -21.99 -12.52 0.50
CA CYS A 355 -23.15 -12.57 -0.38
C CYS A 355 -24.41 -12.35 0.47
N MET A 356 -25.16 -11.29 0.22
CA MET A 356 -26.48 -11.07 0.82
C MET A 356 -27.56 -11.33 -0.19
N ASP A 357 -28.40 -12.35 0.01
CA ASP A 357 -29.65 -12.47 -0.74
C ASP A 357 -30.87 -11.98 0.04
N TYR A 358 -31.86 -11.50 -0.72
CA TYR A 358 -33.13 -11.02 -0.23
C TYR A 358 -34.18 -11.22 -1.32
N GLN A 359 -35.47 -11.28 -0.94
CA GLN A 359 -36.57 -11.44 -1.88
C GLN A 359 -37.36 -10.15 -2.02
N VAL A 360 -37.65 -9.78 -3.27
CA VAL A 360 -38.52 -8.66 -3.63
C VAL A 360 -39.77 -9.24 -4.29
N LYS A 361 -40.94 -8.75 -3.88
CA LYS A 361 -42.21 -9.05 -4.55
C LYS A 361 -42.37 -8.06 -5.70
N LYS A 362 -42.40 -8.53 -6.95
CA LYS A 362 -42.69 -7.69 -8.12
C LYS A 362 -44.18 -7.35 -8.18
N ASP A 363 -44.55 -6.42 -9.07
CA ASP A 363 -45.92 -5.90 -9.20
C ASP A 363 -46.94 -6.97 -9.63
N ASP A 364 -46.48 -8.05 -10.27
CA ASP A 364 -47.23 -9.28 -10.57
C ASP A 364 -47.49 -10.17 -9.34
N GLY A 365 -46.98 -9.77 -8.18
CA GLY A 365 -47.05 -10.50 -6.92
C GLY A 365 -46.01 -11.60 -6.74
N LYS A 366 -45.10 -11.82 -7.70
CA LYS A 366 -44.12 -12.90 -7.68
C LYS A 366 -42.87 -12.51 -6.87
N LEU A 367 -42.40 -13.43 -6.02
CA LEU A 367 -41.16 -13.25 -5.26
C LEU A 367 -39.95 -13.63 -6.11
N ILE A 368 -39.00 -12.69 -6.25
CA ILE A 368 -37.74 -12.88 -6.96
C ILE A 368 -36.57 -12.58 -6.01
N SER A 369 -35.58 -13.46 -6.02
CA SER A 369 -34.38 -13.33 -5.20
C SER A 369 -33.35 -12.44 -5.89
N TYR A 370 -32.76 -11.51 -5.14
CA TYR A 370 -31.61 -10.71 -5.56
C TYR A 370 -30.47 -10.93 -4.58
N LYS A 371 -29.23 -10.87 -5.07
CA LYS A 371 -27.99 -10.99 -4.30
C LYS A 371 -27.08 -9.76 -4.45
N LEU A 372 -26.39 -9.41 -3.38
CA LEU A 372 -25.34 -8.40 -3.31
C LEU A 372 -24.01 -9.11 -3.00
N VAL A 373 -23.00 -8.93 -3.83
CA VAL A 373 -21.71 -9.65 -3.72
C VAL A 373 -20.57 -8.70 -3.39
N GLY A 374 -19.84 -9.00 -2.31
CA GLY A 374 -18.70 -8.24 -1.81
C GLY A 374 -19.10 -6.81 -1.42
N HIS A 375 -18.58 -5.84 -2.18
CA HIS A 375 -18.88 -4.41 -2.01
C HIS A 375 -19.83 -3.86 -3.09
N SER A 376 -20.50 -4.73 -3.88
CA SER A 376 -21.46 -4.26 -4.89
C SER A 376 -22.68 -3.65 -4.22
N VAL A 377 -22.98 -2.39 -4.56
CA VAL A 377 -24.24 -1.71 -4.22
C VAL A 377 -25.35 -1.98 -5.25
N VAL A 378 -25.02 -2.67 -6.35
CA VAL A 378 -25.97 -3.06 -7.40
C VAL A 378 -26.42 -4.50 -7.14
N PRO A 379 -27.73 -4.75 -6.93
CA PRO A 379 -28.27 -6.10 -6.79
C PRO A 379 -28.20 -6.88 -8.12
N VAL A 380 -27.87 -8.16 -8.04
CA VAL A 380 -27.87 -9.10 -9.18
C VAL A 380 -28.98 -10.12 -8.95
N GLU A 381 -29.75 -10.50 -9.97
CA GLU A 381 -30.81 -11.50 -9.80
C GLU A 381 -30.23 -12.90 -9.46
N GLY A 382 -30.89 -13.61 -8.54
CA GLY A 382 -30.48 -14.92 -8.03
C GLY A 382 -30.22 -14.95 -6.51
N ARG A 383 -30.03 -16.16 -5.97
CA ARG A 383 -29.68 -16.42 -4.56
C ARG A 383 -28.17 -16.53 -4.35
N CYS A 384 -27.76 -16.45 -3.10
CA CYS A 384 -26.42 -16.82 -2.68
C CYS A 384 -26.24 -18.36 -2.74
N GLY A 385 -25.03 -18.81 -3.07
CA GLY A 385 -24.66 -20.22 -2.94
C GLY A 385 -24.68 -20.67 -1.48
N LYS A 386 -24.73 -21.99 -1.23
CA LYS A 386 -24.80 -22.56 0.12
C LYS A 386 -23.61 -22.21 1.03
N ASP A 387 -22.53 -21.69 0.44
CA ASP A 387 -21.25 -21.43 1.11
C ASP A 387 -21.08 -19.98 1.60
N PHE A 388 -22.13 -19.13 1.50
CA PHE A 388 -22.06 -17.72 1.90
C PHE A 388 -22.88 -17.42 3.17
N THR A 389 -22.26 -16.73 4.13
CA THR A 389 -22.90 -16.28 5.37
C THR A 389 -22.73 -14.76 5.55
N LEU A 390 -23.63 -14.13 6.32
CA LEU A 390 -23.69 -12.67 6.51
C LEU A 390 -23.46 -12.24 7.95
N LEU A 391 -22.67 -11.17 8.10
CA LEU A 391 -22.60 -10.39 9.33
C LEU A 391 -22.11 -8.96 9.03
N HIS A 392 -22.71 -7.95 9.65
CA HIS A 392 -22.16 -6.60 9.77
C HIS A 392 -21.82 -6.35 11.24
N ASP A 393 -20.61 -6.78 11.65
CA ASP A 393 -20.05 -6.58 12.99
C ASP A 393 -20.99 -6.99 14.15
N GLY A 394 -21.93 -7.91 13.88
CA GLY A 394 -22.94 -8.41 14.81
C GLY A 394 -24.33 -7.74 14.78
N ILE A 395 -24.57 -6.74 13.92
CA ILE A 395 -25.77 -5.89 13.95
C ILE A 395 -26.64 -6.02 12.68
N VAL A 396 -27.94 -6.27 12.87
CA VAL A 396 -28.99 -6.23 11.84
C VAL A 396 -29.55 -4.81 11.76
N VAL A 397 -29.78 -4.29 10.54
CA VAL A 397 -30.27 -2.91 10.34
C VAL A 397 -31.66 -2.93 9.71
N ALA A 398 -32.68 -2.63 10.51
CA ALA A 398 -34.06 -2.58 10.08
C ALA A 398 -34.45 -1.14 9.66
N PRO A 399 -34.84 -0.91 8.38
CA PRO A 399 -35.23 0.42 7.91
C PRO A 399 -36.53 0.92 8.54
N ASP A 400 -37.48 0.03 8.81
CA ASP A 400 -38.84 0.33 9.28
C ASP A 400 -39.42 -0.80 10.14
N SER A 401 -40.64 -0.58 10.65
CA SER A 401 -41.35 -1.55 11.50
C SER A 401 -41.79 -2.85 10.81
N SER A 402 -41.99 -2.85 9.47
CA SER A 402 -42.33 -4.05 8.68
C SER A 402 -41.10 -4.91 8.41
N ALA A 403 -39.94 -4.28 8.25
CA ALA A 403 -38.66 -4.98 8.19
C ALA A 403 -38.24 -5.53 9.56
N ALA A 404 -38.44 -4.77 10.64
CA ALA A 404 -38.16 -5.19 12.02
C ALA A 404 -38.94 -6.46 12.45
N GLN A 405 -40.21 -6.57 12.04
CA GLN A 405 -41.03 -7.77 12.31
C GLN A 405 -40.52 -9.04 11.59
N LYS A 406 -39.62 -8.91 10.62
CA LYS A 406 -39.02 -10.02 9.86
C LYS A 406 -37.61 -10.38 10.36
N VAL A 407 -37.14 -9.75 11.44
CA VAL A 407 -35.82 -10.04 12.05
C VAL A 407 -35.93 -11.33 12.89
N PRO A 408 -35.04 -12.33 12.69
CA PRO A 408 -35.09 -13.62 13.39
C PRO A 408 -35.10 -13.55 14.92
N GLU A 409 -35.65 -14.59 15.55
CA GLU A 409 -35.84 -14.70 17.00
C GLU A 409 -34.64 -15.26 17.74
N ILE A 410 -33.50 -14.55 17.64
CA ILE A 410 -32.22 -14.97 18.21
C ILE A 410 -31.87 -14.04 19.39
N ASP A 411 -31.70 -14.60 20.59
CA ASP A 411 -31.23 -13.85 21.76
C ASP A 411 -29.73 -13.47 21.60
N GLY A 412 -29.37 -12.29 22.10
CA GLY A 412 -28.07 -11.65 21.89
C GLY A 412 -27.95 -10.87 20.57
N LEU A 413 -28.92 -10.99 19.65
CA LEU A 413 -28.91 -10.27 18.37
C LEU A 413 -29.07 -8.76 18.57
N LEU A 414 -28.31 -7.96 17.82
CA LEU A 414 -28.40 -6.50 17.82
C LEU A 414 -29.22 -6.01 16.62
N GLU A 415 -30.17 -5.10 16.84
CA GLU A 415 -31.00 -4.44 15.83
C GLU A 415 -30.78 -2.92 15.89
N PHE A 416 -30.43 -2.29 14.76
CA PHE A 416 -30.51 -0.83 14.61
C PHE A 416 -31.74 -0.45 13.79
N ARG A 417 -32.64 0.33 14.39
CA ARG A 417 -33.91 0.81 13.81
C ARG A 417 -33.71 2.19 13.19
N LYS A 418 -33.73 2.30 11.86
CA LYS A 418 -33.58 3.60 11.17
C LYS A 418 -34.81 4.50 11.31
N ASP A 419 -36.01 3.93 11.34
CA ASP A 419 -37.26 4.68 11.55
C ASP A 419 -37.37 5.31 12.95
N LYS A 420 -36.63 4.77 13.94
CA LYS A 420 -36.61 5.26 15.33
C LYS A 420 -35.28 5.83 15.81
N GLN A 421 -34.19 5.64 15.05
CA GLN A 421 -32.82 5.94 15.46
C GLN A 421 -32.43 5.28 16.80
N GLU A 422 -32.83 4.01 16.98
CA GLU A 422 -32.62 3.22 18.19
C GLU A 422 -31.71 2.01 17.92
N LEU A 423 -30.69 1.81 18.78
CA LEU A 423 -29.96 0.54 18.84
C LEU A 423 -30.58 -0.33 19.94
N ARG A 424 -30.84 -1.61 19.62
CA ARG A 424 -31.61 -2.56 20.43
C ARG A 424 -30.87 -3.90 20.49
N VAL A 425 -31.07 -4.64 21.58
CA VAL A 425 -30.57 -6.01 21.78
C VAL A 425 -31.72 -6.93 22.13
N ARG A 426 -31.72 -8.16 21.60
CA ARG A 426 -32.70 -9.17 21.96
C ARG A 426 -32.25 -9.93 23.21
N LEU A 427 -33.06 -9.94 24.26
CA LEU A 427 -32.83 -10.66 25.51
C LEU A 427 -34.13 -11.32 25.96
N ASN A 428 -34.09 -12.60 26.32
CA ASN A 428 -35.25 -13.40 26.70
C ASN A 428 -36.42 -13.26 25.69
N LYS A 429 -36.10 -13.34 24.39
CA LYS A 429 -36.98 -13.12 23.23
C LYS A 429 -37.54 -11.70 23.06
N THR A 430 -37.26 -10.77 23.98
CA THR A 430 -37.73 -9.37 23.97
C THR A 430 -36.67 -8.39 23.45
N TRP A 431 -37.10 -7.34 22.75
CA TRP A 431 -36.19 -6.31 22.21
C TRP A 431 -36.02 -5.13 23.16
N ASN A 432 -34.84 -5.03 23.76
CA ASN A 432 -34.47 -4.01 24.75
C ASN A 432 -33.67 -2.89 24.07
N VAL A 433 -34.03 -1.63 24.32
CA VAL A 433 -33.32 -0.47 23.74
C VAL A 433 -32.03 -0.22 24.53
N LEU A 434 -30.88 -0.23 23.86
CA LEU A 434 -29.57 0.04 24.48
C LEU A 434 -29.31 1.55 24.62
N ALA A 435 -29.71 2.35 23.62
CA ALA A 435 -29.68 3.82 23.70
C ALA A 435 -30.57 4.47 22.62
N PRO A 436 -31.35 5.52 22.96
CA PRO A 436 -31.91 6.44 21.98
C PRO A 436 -30.92 7.55 21.60
N GLU A 437 -30.97 8.00 20.34
CA GLU A 437 -30.03 8.98 19.75
C GLU A 437 -29.77 10.20 20.64
N ASN A 438 -30.80 10.74 21.29
CA ASN A 438 -30.75 11.96 22.12
C ASN A 438 -29.59 11.97 23.14
N LYS A 439 -29.30 10.83 23.77
CA LYS A 439 -28.22 10.71 24.78
C LYS A 439 -26.84 10.67 24.13
N ILE A 440 -26.70 9.89 23.06
CA ILE A 440 -25.47 9.79 22.25
C ILE A 440 -25.15 11.17 21.66
N LEU A 441 -26.14 11.82 21.05
CA LEU A 441 -26.00 13.13 20.44
C LEU A 441 -25.70 14.22 21.47
N GLN A 442 -26.22 14.15 22.70
CA GLN A 442 -25.87 15.10 23.76
C GLN A 442 -24.42 14.93 24.24
N GLU A 443 -23.95 13.71 24.52
CA GLU A 443 -22.56 13.51 24.97
C GLU A 443 -21.54 13.76 23.84
N THR A 444 -21.86 13.33 22.62
CA THR A 444 -21.06 13.66 21.43
C THR A 444 -21.06 15.17 21.15
N LYS A 445 -22.18 15.89 21.28
CA LYS A 445 -22.21 17.36 21.16
C LYS A 445 -21.43 18.04 22.29
N LYS A 446 -21.50 17.56 23.53
CA LYS A 446 -20.77 18.13 24.68
C LYS A 446 -19.25 17.98 24.49
N THR A 447 -18.82 16.80 24.06
CA THR A 447 -17.40 16.48 23.78
C THR A 447 -16.88 17.21 22.55
N ASN A 448 -17.64 17.21 21.45
CA ASN A 448 -17.27 17.90 20.23
C ASN A 448 -17.31 19.41 20.39
N LYS A 449 -18.24 19.99 21.17
CA LYS A 449 -18.26 21.43 21.43
C LYS A 449 -17.08 21.87 22.28
N LEU A 450 -16.71 21.13 23.33
CA LEU A 450 -15.49 21.41 24.12
C LEU A 450 -14.22 21.36 23.26
N ASN A 451 -14.08 20.34 22.40
CA ASN A 451 -12.93 20.22 21.51
C ASN A 451 -12.94 21.27 20.39
N PHE A 452 -14.11 21.57 19.81
CA PHE A 452 -14.26 22.57 18.76
C PHE A 452 -14.06 23.98 19.30
N ASP A 453 -14.68 24.38 20.41
CA ASP A 453 -14.48 25.70 21.02
C ASP A 453 -13.00 25.93 21.41
N ARG A 454 -12.27 24.88 21.84
CA ARG A 454 -10.82 24.94 22.09
C ARG A 454 -10.02 25.08 20.78
N LEU A 455 -10.23 24.18 19.82
CA LEU A 455 -9.54 24.21 18.53
C LEU A 455 -9.82 25.48 17.74
N THR A 456 -11.05 25.99 17.76
CA THR A 456 -11.44 27.22 17.06
C THR A 456 -10.88 28.45 17.76
N LYS A 457 -10.79 28.49 19.09
CA LYS A 457 -10.05 29.57 19.78
C LYS A 457 -8.56 29.53 19.42
N GLU A 458 -7.92 28.35 19.47
CA GLU A 458 -6.51 28.19 19.08
C GLU A 458 -6.28 28.56 17.60
N LEU A 459 -7.16 28.14 16.68
CA LEU A 459 -7.07 28.50 15.26
C LEU A 459 -7.29 30.00 15.03
N VAL A 460 -8.36 30.58 15.58
CA VAL A 460 -8.69 31.99 15.37
C VAL A 460 -7.63 32.90 16.00
N GLN A 461 -7.07 32.54 17.15
CA GLN A 461 -6.01 33.30 17.79
C GLN A 461 -4.69 33.23 16.99
N ASN A 462 -4.31 32.06 16.48
CA ASN A 462 -3.17 31.93 15.57
C ASN A 462 -3.39 32.67 14.24
N PHE A 463 -4.57 32.50 13.62
CA PHE A 463 -4.90 33.13 12.35
C PHE A 463 -4.98 34.66 12.47
N ASN A 464 -5.52 35.19 13.57
CA ASN A 464 -5.52 36.64 13.84
C ASN A 464 -4.10 37.17 14.07
N ASN A 465 -3.23 36.42 14.75
CA ASN A 465 -1.83 36.82 14.95
C ASN A 465 -1.05 36.82 13.61
N GLU A 466 -1.15 35.76 12.80
CA GLU A 466 -0.51 35.70 11.48
C GLU A 466 -1.07 36.77 10.53
N THR A 467 -2.40 36.96 10.50
CA THR A 467 -3.06 37.95 9.65
C THR A 467 -2.68 39.38 10.06
N LYS A 468 -2.54 39.66 11.37
CA LYS A 468 -2.07 40.97 11.86
C LYS A 468 -0.65 41.27 11.38
N ILE A 469 0.27 40.31 11.48
CA ILE A 469 1.65 40.45 10.98
C ILE A 469 1.65 40.73 9.48
N VAL A 470 0.90 39.96 8.70
CA VAL A 470 0.80 40.15 7.23
C VAL A 470 0.19 41.51 6.87
N ILE A 471 -0.85 41.96 7.58
CA ILE A 471 -1.46 43.29 7.38
C ILE A 471 -0.49 44.41 7.74
N GLU A 472 0.27 44.30 8.82
CA GLU A 472 1.28 45.29 9.21
C GLU A 472 2.42 45.38 8.17
N GLU A 473 2.91 44.25 7.66
CA GLU A 473 3.89 44.22 6.56
C GLU A 473 3.33 44.81 5.26
N MET A 474 2.10 44.44 4.88
CA MET A 474 1.41 44.96 3.70
C MET A 474 1.19 46.47 3.79
N ASN A 475 0.74 46.97 4.94
CA ASN A 475 0.53 48.40 5.18
C ASN A 475 1.85 49.18 5.14
N LYS A 476 2.92 48.64 5.71
CA LYS A 476 4.27 49.23 5.64
C LYS A 476 4.77 49.32 4.18
N LYS A 477 4.54 48.28 3.38
CA LYS A 477 4.90 48.23 1.96
C LYS A 477 4.01 49.14 1.09
N TYR A 478 2.72 49.22 1.40
CA TYR A 478 1.77 50.12 0.74
C TYR A 478 2.15 51.58 0.96
N LYS A 479 2.42 51.97 2.22
CA LYS A 479 2.84 53.34 2.56
C LYS A 479 4.14 53.74 1.84
N LEU A 480 5.15 52.87 1.84
CA LEU A 480 6.40 53.10 1.10
C LEU A 480 6.19 53.27 -0.42
N ASN A 481 5.23 52.56 -1.01
CA ASN A 481 4.91 52.70 -2.42
C ASN A 481 4.09 53.98 -2.69
N LEU A 482 3.17 54.34 -1.80
CA LEU A 482 2.39 55.58 -1.88
C LEU A 482 3.31 56.81 -1.80
N ASP A 483 4.29 56.81 -0.90
CA ASP A 483 5.30 57.88 -0.80
C ASP A 483 6.13 58.03 -2.10
N LYS A 484 6.41 56.91 -2.80
CA LYS A 484 7.08 56.95 -4.12
C LYS A 484 6.18 57.48 -5.22
N ILE A 485 4.90 57.07 -5.24
CA ILE A 485 3.90 57.55 -6.21
C ILE A 485 3.70 59.05 -6.04
N ASN A 486 3.55 59.53 -4.80
CA ASN A 486 3.41 60.96 -4.49
C ASN A 486 4.63 61.77 -4.96
N LYS A 487 5.86 61.26 -4.76
CA LYS A 487 7.08 61.90 -5.29
C LYS A 487 7.12 61.92 -6.82
N LEU A 488 6.69 60.84 -7.49
CA LEU A 488 6.61 60.79 -8.95
C LEU A 488 5.55 61.75 -9.51
N GLN A 489 4.38 61.85 -8.85
CA GLN A 489 3.35 62.83 -9.21
C GLN A 489 3.82 64.27 -8.98
N GLN A 490 4.56 64.55 -7.91
CA GLN A 490 5.16 65.87 -7.70
C GLN A 490 6.16 66.21 -8.81
N ASN A 491 7.10 65.31 -9.12
CA ASN A 491 8.04 65.49 -10.23
C ASN A 491 7.32 65.74 -11.57
N LEU A 492 6.30 64.93 -11.89
CA LEU A 492 5.47 65.11 -13.09
C LEU A 492 4.71 66.45 -13.11
N THR A 493 4.31 66.95 -11.94
CA THR A 493 3.62 68.25 -11.79
C THR A 493 4.60 69.41 -12.01
N ASP A 494 5.81 69.32 -11.46
CA ASP A 494 6.87 70.31 -11.64
C ASP A 494 7.39 70.32 -13.08
N GLU A 495 7.55 69.15 -13.70
CA GLU A 495 7.91 68.99 -15.12
C GLU A 495 6.79 69.47 -16.05
N LYS A 496 5.52 69.16 -15.75
CA LYS A 496 4.37 69.74 -16.45
C LYS A 496 4.38 71.27 -16.35
N LYS A 497 4.63 71.85 -15.17
CA LYS A 497 4.69 73.31 -14.97
C LYS A 497 5.86 73.94 -15.72
N PHE A 498 6.99 73.25 -15.84
CA PHE A 498 8.11 73.65 -16.69
C PHE A 498 7.74 73.63 -18.18
N LEU A 499 7.09 72.57 -18.64
CA LEU A 499 6.58 72.44 -20.01
C LEU A 499 5.49 73.47 -20.33
N GLU A 500 4.56 73.75 -19.42
CA GLU A 500 3.55 74.80 -19.57
C GLU A 500 4.19 76.20 -19.69
N ASN A 501 5.24 76.48 -18.92
CA ASN A 501 6.01 77.72 -19.07
C ASN A 501 6.76 77.80 -20.42
N LEU A 502 7.32 76.68 -20.90
CA LEU A 502 7.92 76.58 -22.24
C LEU A 502 6.87 76.77 -23.35
N ILE A 503 5.71 76.13 -23.23
CA ILE A 503 4.59 76.26 -24.17
C ILE A 503 4.06 77.69 -24.14
N LYS A 504 3.91 78.33 -22.98
CA LYS A 504 3.49 79.74 -22.89
C LYS A 504 4.51 80.70 -23.52
N LYS A 505 5.81 80.42 -23.35
CA LYS A 505 6.90 81.13 -24.03
C LYS A 505 6.92 80.89 -25.54
N HIS A 506 6.52 79.70 -26.00
CA HIS A 506 6.43 79.35 -27.42
C HIS A 506 5.16 79.91 -28.07
N TYR A 507 4.02 79.83 -27.39
CA TYR A 507 2.73 80.41 -27.77
C TYR A 507 2.81 81.93 -27.86
N ASN A 508 3.49 82.62 -26.94
CA ASN A 508 3.78 84.04 -27.09
C ASN A 508 4.70 84.36 -28.30
N ARG A 509 5.40 83.36 -28.88
CA ARG A 509 6.13 83.48 -30.16
C ARG A 509 5.28 83.08 -31.37
N THR A 510 4.35 82.12 -31.25
CA THR A 510 3.51 81.61 -32.35
C THR A 510 2.12 82.25 -32.44
N ALA A 511 1.64 82.99 -31.43
CA ALA A 511 0.46 83.86 -31.53
C ALA A 511 0.67 85.06 -32.48
N LYS A 512 1.89 85.24 -33.02
CA LYS A 512 2.17 86.06 -34.21
C LYS A 512 1.85 85.38 -35.56
N LYS A 513 1.46 84.11 -35.56
CA LYS A 513 1.11 83.29 -36.74
C LYS A 513 0.02 82.28 -36.37
N GLY A 514 -1.23 82.75 -36.28
CA GLY A 514 -2.37 81.89 -35.94
C GLY A 514 -2.78 80.96 -37.08
N MET A 515 -3.21 79.73 -36.72
CA MET A 515 -4.12 78.93 -37.55
C MET A 515 -4.88 77.92 -36.68
N THR A 516 -6.21 77.86 -36.88
CA THR A 516 -7.16 76.87 -36.34
C THR A 516 -7.24 75.64 -37.24
N THR A 517 -7.81 74.52 -36.75
CA THR A 517 -8.89 73.70 -37.38
C THR A 517 -9.32 72.59 -36.39
N THR A 518 -10.44 71.90 -36.65
CA THR A 518 -11.39 71.34 -35.67
C THR A 518 -11.83 69.89 -36.01
N LEU A 519 -12.50 69.21 -35.05
CA LEU A 519 -13.45 68.06 -35.24
C LEU A 519 -12.85 66.69 -35.71
N ALA A 520 -13.43 65.50 -35.45
CA ALA A 520 -14.56 65.03 -34.62
C ALA A 520 -14.41 63.49 -34.30
N PRO A 521 -15.22 62.88 -33.40
CA PRO A 521 -15.08 61.47 -32.95
C PRO A 521 -16.21 60.50 -33.40
N LEU A 522 -15.88 59.20 -33.57
CA LEU A 522 -16.75 58.01 -33.80
C LEU A 522 -15.92 56.72 -33.45
N THR A 523 -16.40 55.49 -33.18
CA THR A 523 -17.68 54.85 -32.75
C THR A 523 -17.43 53.39 -32.27
N GLU A 524 -18.34 52.82 -31.43
CA GLU A 524 -18.83 51.39 -31.45
C GLU A 524 -17.87 50.17 -31.24
N ASN A 525 -18.28 48.94 -30.83
CA ASN A 525 -19.55 48.36 -30.33
C ASN A 525 -19.39 47.01 -29.56
N HIS A 526 -20.42 46.65 -28.76
CA HIS A 526 -20.94 45.30 -28.32
C HIS A 526 -20.00 44.22 -27.69
N GLU A 527 -20.35 43.44 -26.64
CA GLU A 527 -21.56 42.60 -26.31
C GLU A 527 -21.66 41.29 -27.16
N ILE A 528 -22.09 40.10 -26.68
CA ILE A 528 -22.58 39.61 -25.37
C ILE A 528 -22.34 38.08 -25.18
N THR A 529 -22.39 37.65 -23.93
CA THR A 529 -22.56 36.31 -23.29
C THR A 529 -23.42 35.24 -24.03
N THR A 530 -23.10 33.94 -23.92
CA THR A 530 -23.94 32.87 -23.26
C THR A 530 -23.53 31.39 -23.52
N THR A 531 -23.18 30.70 -22.43
CA THR A 531 -23.62 29.38 -21.89
C THR A 531 -24.06 28.16 -22.74
N PRO A 532 -24.00 26.92 -22.17
CA PRO A 532 -23.80 25.67 -22.91
C PRO A 532 -24.97 24.66 -22.86
N VAL A 533 -24.83 23.53 -23.58
CA VAL A 533 -25.66 22.30 -23.41
C VAL A 533 -24.77 21.04 -23.40
N ILE A 534 -25.20 20.04 -22.63
CA ILE A 534 -24.55 18.73 -22.38
C ILE A 534 -25.09 17.67 -23.36
N PRO A 535 -24.29 16.66 -23.76
CA PRO A 535 -24.83 15.29 -23.70
C PRO A 535 -23.92 14.30 -22.95
N THR A 536 -24.57 13.37 -22.25
CA THR A 536 -24.00 12.23 -21.53
C THR A 536 -23.83 11.01 -22.44
N THR A 537 -22.68 10.33 -22.41
CA THR A 537 -22.56 8.91 -22.78
C THR A 537 -21.54 8.17 -21.90
N VAL A 538 -21.74 6.86 -21.77
CA VAL A 538 -20.98 5.97 -20.88
C VAL A 538 -19.68 5.54 -21.56
N LEU A 539 -18.54 5.70 -20.88
CA LEU A 539 -17.22 5.43 -21.47
C LEU A 539 -16.74 3.98 -21.28
N PRO A 540 -16.15 3.35 -22.31
CA PRO A 540 -15.47 2.07 -22.18
C PRO A 540 -14.20 2.22 -21.33
N GLN A 541 -13.79 1.16 -20.63
CA GLN A 541 -12.61 1.20 -19.76
C GLN A 541 -11.32 1.21 -20.60
N HIS A 542 -10.81 2.41 -20.87
CA HIS A 542 -9.58 2.67 -21.61
C HIS A 542 -8.39 1.82 -21.11
N ARG A 543 -7.67 1.17 -22.03
CA ARG A 543 -6.49 0.32 -21.78
C ARG A 543 -5.39 1.05 -21.01
N GLU A 544 -5.26 2.35 -21.29
CA GLU A 544 -4.36 3.32 -20.66
C GLU A 544 -4.57 3.42 -19.14
N CYS A 545 -5.78 3.15 -18.65
CA CYS A 545 -6.10 3.11 -17.22
C CYS A 545 -5.69 1.81 -16.52
N VAL A 546 -5.21 0.82 -17.28
CA VAL A 546 -4.73 -0.48 -16.77
C VAL A 546 -3.22 -0.62 -17.00
N VAL A 547 -2.73 -0.16 -18.17
CA VAL A 547 -1.33 -0.31 -18.59
C VAL A 547 -0.63 1.06 -18.66
N TYR A 548 0.15 1.36 -17.62
CA TYR A 548 0.95 2.59 -17.52
C TYR A 548 2.24 2.35 -16.72
N LYS A 549 3.24 3.19 -16.95
CA LYS A 549 4.50 3.27 -16.19
C LYS A 549 4.30 4.17 -14.95
N TRP A 550 5.07 3.96 -13.90
CA TRP A 550 5.01 4.82 -12.70
C TRP A 550 6.03 5.95 -12.75
N LEU A 551 5.60 7.16 -12.37
CA LEU A 551 6.46 8.23 -11.88
C LEU A 551 6.22 8.31 -10.36
N ASN A 552 7.14 7.75 -9.57
CA ASN A 552 6.94 7.55 -8.13
C ASN A 552 8.10 8.05 -7.26
N GLU A 553 9.18 8.54 -7.88
CA GLU A 553 10.36 9.06 -7.22
C GLU A 553 9.99 10.30 -6.38
N SER A 554 10.31 10.30 -5.09
CA SER A 554 9.99 11.40 -4.17
C SER A 554 10.54 12.75 -4.61
N ASN A 555 11.66 12.74 -5.35
CA ASN A 555 12.24 13.95 -5.90
C ASN A 555 11.39 14.62 -6.99
N ARG A 556 10.42 13.94 -7.64
CA ARG A 556 9.50 14.54 -8.64
C ARG A 556 8.42 15.45 -8.05
N ASN A 557 8.25 15.49 -6.73
CA ASN A 557 7.21 16.28 -6.09
C ASN A 557 7.53 17.79 -6.18
N ARG A 558 6.53 18.63 -6.47
CA ARG A 558 6.70 20.09 -6.52
C ARG A 558 7.15 20.73 -5.21
N LYS A 559 6.94 20.05 -4.07
CA LYS A 559 7.47 20.49 -2.78
C LYS A 559 8.95 20.15 -2.61
N PHE A 560 9.45 19.11 -3.27
CA PHE A 560 10.86 18.72 -3.20
C PHE A 560 11.76 19.82 -3.77
N SER A 561 12.77 20.23 -3.01
CA SER A 561 13.73 21.28 -3.34
C SER A 561 15.13 20.72 -3.16
N GLN A 562 16.00 20.91 -4.15
CA GLN A 562 17.39 20.48 -4.05
C GLN A 562 18.26 21.52 -4.75
N ARG A 563 19.21 22.12 -4.04
CA ARG A 563 20.10 23.18 -4.56
C ARG A 563 21.53 22.71 -4.87
N TYR A 564 21.91 21.50 -4.41
CA TYR A 564 23.31 21.07 -4.28
C TYR A 564 23.57 19.64 -4.75
N ALA A 565 22.79 19.13 -5.71
CA ALA A 565 23.02 17.81 -6.31
C ALA A 565 22.80 17.88 -7.83
N ALA A 566 23.24 16.84 -8.55
CA ALA A 566 22.96 16.70 -9.98
C ALA A 566 21.44 16.75 -10.24
N TYR A 567 21.02 17.73 -11.03
CA TYR A 567 19.63 17.89 -11.43
C TYR A 567 19.24 16.79 -12.43
N ASN A 568 18.04 16.25 -12.27
CA ASN A 568 17.50 15.18 -13.10
C ASN A 568 16.70 15.79 -14.26
N CYS A 569 16.60 15.07 -15.37
CA CYS A 569 15.85 15.49 -16.55
C CYS A 569 15.04 14.34 -17.15
N ASP A 570 13.97 14.66 -17.86
CA ASP A 570 13.14 13.69 -18.59
C ASP A 570 13.46 13.67 -20.11
N LYS A 571 14.63 14.18 -20.54
CA LYS A 571 15.08 14.10 -21.95
C LYS A 571 15.24 12.65 -22.44
N THR A 572 15.47 11.70 -21.53
CA THR A 572 15.56 10.26 -21.82
C THR A 572 14.29 9.50 -21.42
N LEU A 573 13.21 10.19 -21.05
CA LEU A 573 11.93 9.56 -20.71
C LEU A 573 11.31 8.95 -21.97
N SER A 574 11.23 7.62 -22.05
CA SER A 574 10.59 6.92 -23.16
C SER A 574 9.14 7.36 -23.35
N THR A 575 8.68 7.55 -24.58
CA THR A 575 7.27 7.83 -24.86
C THR A 575 6.35 6.74 -24.27
N GLY A 576 5.20 7.14 -23.71
CA GLY A 576 4.17 6.20 -23.26
C GLY A 576 3.27 6.75 -22.17
N TRP A 577 2.35 5.93 -21.68
CA TRP A 577 1.43 6.28 -20.60
C TRP A 577 2.09 6.16 -19.22
N TYR A 578 1.97 7.20 -18.42
CA TYR A 578 2.54 7.34 -17.08
C TYR A 578 1.48 7.71 -16.05
N ARG A 579 1.69 7.29 -14.80
CA ARG A 579 0.90 7.69 -13.64
C ARG A 579 1.80 8.21 -12.52
N PHE A 580 1.44 9.36 -11.95
CA PHE A 580 2.05 9.86 -10.71
C PHE A 580 1.57 9.03 -9.50
N GLY A 581 2.52 8.62 -8.66
CA GLY A 581 2.25 7.91 -7.42
C GLY A 581 3.36 8.08 -6.38
N GLY A 582 3.25 7.33 -5.28
CA GLY A 582 4.30 7.27 -4.26
C GLY A 582 4.71 8.65 -3.73
N GLY A 583 6.00 8.95 -3.75
CA GLY A 583 6.52 10.24 -3.27
C GLY A 583 6.33 11.38 -4.28
N ALA A 584 6.21 11.07 -5.58
CA ALA A 584 6.09 12.08 -6.65
C ALA A 584 4.81 12.91 -6.53
N GLY A 585 3.72 12.30 -6.06
CA GLY A 585 2.41 12.91 -5.92
C GLY A 585 1.30 11.99 -6.44
N ILE A 586 0.07 12.47 -6.51
CA ILE A 586 -1.08 11.70 -7.04
C ILE A 586 -1.50 12.12 -8.46
N LYS A 587 -0.98 13.25 -8.94
CA LYS A 587 -1.27 13.87 -10.25
C LYS A 587 -0.15 14.83 -10.65
N MET A 588 -0.07 15.24 -11.91
CA MET A 588 0.83 16.30 -12.36
C MET A 588 0.43 17.65 -11.74
N ALA A 589 1.39 18.55 -11.49
CA ALA A 589 1.11 19.89 -11.03
C ALA A 589 0.42 20.73 -12.13
N THR A 590 -0.69 21.39 -11.83
CA THR A 590 -1.45 22.27 -12.77
C THR A 590 -1.22 23.77 -12.51
N THR A 591 -0.17 24.10 -11.77
CA THR A 591 0.16 25.48 -11.42
C THR A 591 1.67 25.63 -11.47
N CYS A 592 2.13 26.74 -12.04
CA CYS A 592 3.53 27.14 -12.13
C CYS A 592 4.31 26.80 -10.84
N SER A 593 5.34 25.97 -10.98
CA SER A 593 6.13 25.47 -9.86
C SER A 593 7.48 26.17 -9.87
N ARG A 594 7.86 26.78 -8.73
CA ARG A 594 9.11 27.56 -8.64
C ARG A 594 10.31 26.75 -9.14
N THR A 595 11.26 27.42 -9.79
CA THR A 595 12.52 26.82 -10.25
C THR A 595 13.28 26.08 -9.14
N TYR A 596 14.11 25.11 -9.55
CA TYR A 596 14.86 24.22 -8.64
C TYR A 596 13.96 23.33 -7.75
N ARG A 597 12.78 22.96 -8.26
CA ARG A 597 11.85 22.00 -7.66
C ARG A 597 11.76 20.73 -8.50
N CYS A 598 11.09 19.71 -7.98
CA CYS A 598 10.86 18.45 -8.69
C CYS A 598 12.16 17.71 -9.09
N GLY A 599 13.27 18.01 -8.39
CA GLY A 599 14.58 17.42 -8.62
C GLY A 599 15.22 17.85 -9.95
N THR A 600 14.76 18.94 -10.55
CA THR A 600 15.23 19.49 -11.83
C THR A 600 15.45 21.00 -11.73
N ASN A 601 16.00 21.62 -12.76
CA ASN A 601 16.18 23.07 -12.82
C ASN A 601 14.88 23.80 -13.19
N ALA A 602 14.27 23.40 -14.30
CA ALA A 602 13.05 23.98 -14.87
C ALA A 602 11.88 22.97 -14.80
N PRO A 603 11.02 23.07 -13.76
CA PRO A 603 9.98 22.08 -13.50
C PRO A 603 8.79 22.23 -14.47
N GLY A 604 8.31 21.09 -14.97
CA GLY A 604 7.15 21.00 -15.86
C GLY A 604 5.84 20.97 -15.10
N TRP A 605 4.88 21.81 -15.51
CA TRP A 605 3.52 21.85 -14.99
C TRP A 605 2.52 21.91 -16.15
N MET A 606 1.39 21.24 -15.99
CA MET A 606 0.35 21.14 -17.00
C MET A 606 -0.49 22.43 -17.06
N VAL A 607 -0.68 22.97 -18.25
CA VAL A 607 -1.57 24.11 -18.49
C VAL A 607 -3.02 23.63 -18.45
N GLY A 608 -3.86 24.30 -17.66
CA GLY A 608 -5.28 23.99 -17.52
C GLY A 608 -5.60 22.86 -16.53
N ALA A 609 -6.89 22.56 -16.42
CA ALA A 609 -7.41 21.56 -15.49
C ALA A 609 -7.26 20.12 -16.04
N HIS A 610 -7.15 19.17 -15.12
CA HIS A 610 -7.29 17.75 -15.44
C HIS A 610 -8.70 17.47 -16.00
N PRO A 611 -8.84 16.54 -16.97
CA PRO A 611 -10.15 16.19 -17.52
C PRO A 611 -11.10 15.60 -16.45
N THR A 612 -12.40 15.81 -16.61
CA THR A 612 -13.41 14.96 -15.97
C THR A 612 -13.43 13.59 -16.65
N VAL A 613 -14.07 12.58 -16.05
CA VAL A 613 -14.22 11.25 -16.69
C VAL A 613 -14.91 11.40 -18.04
N ALA A 614 -16.01 12.16 -18.11
CA ALA A 614 -16.79 12.36 -19.33
C ALA A 614 -16.03 13.04 -20.49
N GLN A 615 -14.97 13.81 -20.19
CA GLN A 615 -14.12 14.41 -21.23
C GLN A 615 -13.16 13.39 -21.89
N GLY A 616 -13.08 12.16 -21.37
CA GLY A 616 -12.25 11.10 -21.94
C GLY A 616 -10.78 11.50 -22.01
N LYS A 617 -10.16 11.24 -23.17
CA LYS A 617 -8.78 11.57 -23.45
C LYS A 617 -8.69 12.97 -24.05
N VAL A 618 -7.91 13.85 -23.43
CA VAL A 618 -7.76 15.26 -23.84
C VAL A 618 -6.29 15.63 -24.02
N GLU A 619 -6.01 16.51 -24.96
CA GLU A 619 -4.67 17.10 -25.10
C GLU A 619 -4.46 18.24 -24.09
N ARG A 620 -3.22 18.38 -23.63
CA ARG A 620 -2.78 19.42 -22.70
C ARG A 620 -1.33 19.80 -23.00
N GLU A 621 -1.03 21.09 -22.91
CA GLU A 621 0.34 21.59 -22.93
C GLU A 621 1.00 21.40 -21.54
N VAL A 622 2.28 21.01 -21.51
CA VAL A 622 3.13 21.10 -20.31
C VAL A 622 4.13 22.23 -20.50
N CYS A 623 4.08 23.22 -19.62
CA CYS A 623 4.99 24.36 -19.59
C CYS A 623 6.14 24.14 -18.60
N TYR A 624 7.33 24.61 -18.97
CA TYR A 624 8.54 24.63 -18.14
C TYR A 624 9.19 26.01 -18.19
N HIS A 625 9.92 26.42 -17.14
CA HIS A 625 10.55 27.74 -17.09
C HIS A 625 11.79 27.80 -16.20
N TRP A 626 12.68 28.76 -16.48
CA TRP A 626 13.83 29.15 -15.66
C TRP A 626 13.69 30.54 -15.02
N SER A 627 12.81 31.40 -15.55
CA SER A 627 12.60 32.76 -15.07
C SER A 627 11.86 32.82 -13.73
N LYS A 628 12.08 33.91 -13.00
CA LYS A 628 11.24 34.33 -11.85
C LYS A 628 9.96 35.06 -12.28
N HIS A 629 9.85 35.43 -13.56
CA HIS A 629 8.82 36.32 -14.09
C HIS A 629 7.97 35.71 -15.23
N GLY A 630 8.43 34.60 -15.83
CA GLY A 630 7.68 33.79 -16.79
C GLY A 630 7.46 32.38 -16.26
N CYS A 631 6.36 31.74 -16.66
CA CYS A 631 5.98 30.38 -16.24
C CYS A 631 5.96 29.36 -17.40
N CYS A 632 6.17 29.80 -18.64
CA CYS A 632 6.31 28.95 -19.82
C CYS A 632 7.37 29.57 -20.75
N GLU A 633 8.47 28.85 -20.96
CA GLU A 633 9.59 29.20 -21.85
C GLU A 633 9.89 28.04 -22.80
N PHE A 634 9.69 26.81 -22.32
CA PHE A 634 9.64 25.60 -23.11
C PHE A 634 8.28 24.96 -22.88
N SER A 635 7.76 24.26 -23.88
CA SER A 635 6.59 23.41 -23.71
C SER A 635 6.64 22.16 -24.59
N ASN A 636 5.77 21.21 -24.28
CA ASN A 636 5.40 20.12 -25.17
C ASN A 636 3.98 19.64 -24.84
N ASP A 637 3.27 19.14 -25.84
CA ASP A 637 1.94 18.57 -25.65
C ASP A 637 2.00 17.15 -25.06
N ILE A 638 0.93 16.78 -24.36
CA ILE A 638 0.68 15.46 -23.77
C ILE A 638 -0.80 15.09 -23.93
N GLU A 639 -1.11 13.79 -23.95
CA GLU A 639 -2.49 13.32 -23.81
C GLU A 639 -2.77 12.97 -22.33
N VAL A 640 -3.94 13.33 -21.82
CA VAL A 640 -4.33 13.12 -20.41
C VAL A 640 -5.69 12.46 -20.34
N LEU A 641 -5.83 11.48 -19.45
CA LEU A 641 -7.07 10.72 -19.28
C LEU A 641 -7.40 10.57 -17.79
N ASN A 642 -8.69 10.76 -17.46
CA ASN A 642 -9.21 10.54 -16.12
C ASN A 642 -9.79 9.13 -15.99
N CYS A 643 -9.11 8.28 -15.23
CA CYS A 643 -9.50 6.90 -14.95
C CYS A 643 -10.46 6.77 -13.75
N GLY A 644 -11.19 7.83 -13.42
CA GLY A 644 -12.11 7.95 -12.29
C GLY A 644 -11.42 8.09 -10.92
N LYS A 645 -10.41 7.26 -10.63
CA LYS A 645 -9.67 7.25 -9.35
C LYS A 645 -8.29 7.88 -9.43
N PHE A 646 -7.79 8.17 -10.63
CA PHE A 646 -6.46 8.72 -10.90
C PHE A 646 -6.37 9.20 -12.35
N TYR A 647 -5.29 9.92 -12.65
CA TYR A 647 -4.97 10.39 -14.00
C TYR A 647 -3.81 9.60 -14.57
N VAL A 648 -3.87 9.36 -15.88
CA VAL A 648 -2.73 8.88 -16.68
C VAL A 648 -2.41 9.90 -17.76
N TYR A 649 -1.12 10.00 -18.08
CA TYR A 649 -0.57 11.01 -18.97
C TYR A 649 0.31 10.31 -20.01
N LYS A 650 0.08 10.52 -21.30
CA LYS A 650 0.99 10.09 -22.34
C LYS A 650 2.09 11.14 -22.45
N LEU A 651 3.25 10.80 -21.90
CA LEU A 651 4.39 11.70 -21.85
C LEU A 651 5.37 11.36 -22.96
N TYR A 652 6.08 12.38 -23.42
CA TYR A 652 7.14 12.32 -24.42
C TYR A 652 8.48 12.74 -23.79
N PRO A 653 9.64 12.41 -24.41
CA PRO A 653 10.93 12.96 -24.01
C PRO A 653 10.86 14.48 -23.87
N ALA A 654 11.31 15.02 -22.74
CA ALA A 654 11.26 16.46 -22.52
C ALA A 654 12.24 17.19 -23.47
N PRO A 655 11.89 18.39 -24.02
CA PRO A 655 12.68 19.07 -25.05
C PRO A 655 14.19 19.29 -24.75
N ALA A 656 14.57 19.39 -23.47
CA ALA A 656 15.94 19.61 -23.04
C ALA A 656 16.24 18.91 -21.70
N CYS A 657 17.53 18.63 -21.41
CA CYS A 657 17.93 17.88 -20.21
C CYS A 657 18.03 18.74 -18.94
N TYR A 658 17.15 19.72 -18.79
CA TYR A 658 16.93 20.49 -17.56
C TYR A 658 15.43 20.63 -17.25
N LEU A 659 14.60 19.90 -18.01
CA LEU A 659 13.15 19.85 -17.95
C LEU A 659 12.71 18.51 -17.33
N ARG A 660 11.69 18.52 -16.47
CA ARG A 660 11.16 17.30 -15.83
C ARG A 660 9.70 17.46 -15.44
N TYR A 661 8.86 16.46 -15.73
CA TYR A 661 7.44 16.47 -15.38
C TYR A 661 7.25 16.40 -13.85
N CYS A 662 6.51 17.37 -13.30
CA CYS A 662 6.40 17.53 -11.85
C CYS A 662 5.06 17.05 -11.28
N GLY A 663 5.11 16.33 -10.15
CA GLY A 663 3.93 15.84 -9.44
C GLY A 663 3.46 16.75 -8.29
N SER A 664 2.18 16.64 -7.95
CA SER A 664 1.55 17.33 -6.82
C SER A 664 0.62 16.39 -6.05
N ASN A 665 0.35 16.75 -4.78
CA ASN A 665 -0.69 16.11 -3.96
C ASN A 665 -2.03 16.86 -4.02
N ASN A 666 -2.01 18.17 -4.31
CA ASN A 666 -3.18 19.03 -4.51
C ASN A 666 -3.07 19.79 -5.83
#